data_AF-A0A3D0WCB7-F1
#
_entry.id   AF-A0A3D0WCB7-F1
#
_cell.length_a   1.000
_cell.length_b   1.000
_cell.length_c   1.000
_cell.angle_alpha   90.00
_cell.angle_beta   90.00
_cell.angle_gamma   90.00
#
_symmetry.space_group_name_H-M   'P 1'
#
loop_
_entity.id
_entity.type
_entity.pdbx_description
1 polymer ?
#
loop_
_entity_poly.entity_id
_entity_poly.type
_entity_poly.pdbx_seq_one_letter_code
_entity_poly.pdbx_strand_id
1 'polypeptide(L)'
;MLRAANYDDPAICHLSAPVWWPAITKSPVLRYDLFDGDFGGAIVAPSSSMTLAISAWPDFARYALADAKFELWTGEVGAPLVAWTKRFNGIVTEQPEVANGAATVAFAVDDRWLDKPLLALYEGTTGAEGEAALKGAPKPLALGAPRYVPGILADSVDTMLQLSAYGPVVGIDVALERLSRFGAPYANYATFDALKAAAIPAGRWATCNAEGWVKHGAPLEGQPSYLLRGDVAASTGWARTPGAIIKRIAEIAGAVDRVSNASLAGLDQAAPWPISLWLADQVTVRDIIQRIAASVNAVAGISWLGELFVSPVAIGEPSIELRSDGTALPPVGDVSQLPIAQPFWRLALQAERAWRVHALGDIAFTAPLIEVGAYQPGETYREGNIVSLPDGSRWLYVFATPSTGNTPAIGSTYWAMLSGPVEARYADGTPIDDLKPAQPGADVTGDNTSKDTENVGGRPSTEVIIDQDRGLINQLIASARAEVDRQRLRARLFPGGDGAAVETLIRRESDARSALAQLVTTVSAASGVTEATVFQVLEAMTDGEEGFARFLMRAEVIGGVARFASLEGYVGGGLSALDFTADRIRFIDPDTSVPYIYFDVDANGIGTMRASKVVVDTLEVNTAVVPLRAIATAELFGGGASGAWQTALSGSITLTKAGWIEAGFVAKQHFSDGDDGWEFDMLIGDTSVYNVTGTKTQDSVPVSGARLMPAGTHTVLTRWRADGSIRLRNRNLFAKAYPDTQ
;
A
#
# COMPACT_ATOMS: atom_id res chain seq x y z
N MET A 1 -23.33 -29.28 9.69
CA MET A 1 -21.96 -29.00 9.24
C MET A 1 -21.68 -29.91 8.05
N LEU A 2 -21.36 -29.34 6.89
CA LEU A 2 -21.00 -30.11 5.68
C LEU A 2 -19.57 -30.66 5.85
N ARG A 3 -19.32 -31.89 5.40
CA ARG A 3 -18.04 -32.59 5.60
C ARG A 3 -17.64 -33.35 4.34
N ALA A 4 -16.48 -33.01 3.79
CA ALA A 4 -15.97 -33.53 2.53
C ALA A 4 -14.69 -34.35 2.75
N ALA A 5 -14.49 -35.41 1.97
CA ALA A 5 -13.30 -36.23 1.94
C ALA A 5 -12.76 -36.38 0.50
N ASN A 6 -11.46 -36.64 0.38
CA ASN A 6 -10.77 -36.93 -0.89
C ASN A 6 -10.95 -38.39 -1.35
N TYR A 7 -11.28 -39.29 -0.43
CA TYR A 7 -11.31 -40.73 -0.68
C TYR A 7 -12.72 -41.28 -0.42
N ASP A 8 -13.16 -42.16 -1.30
CA ASP A 8 -14.34 -43.00 -1.09
C ASP A 8 -13.93 -44.27 -0.32
N ASP A 9 -13.54 -44.08 0.95
CA ASP A 9 -13.15 -45.14 1.86
C ASP A 9 -14.07 -45.12 3.11
N PRO A 10 -14.73 -46.24 3.47
CA PRO A 10 -15.58 -46.31 4.66
C PRO A 10 -14.89 -45.91 5.97
N ALA A 11 -13.58 -46.16 6.12
CA ALA A 11 -12.81 -45.80 7.30
C ALA A 11 -12.65 -44.28 7.46
N ILE A 12 -12.80 -43.51 6.38
CA ILE A 12 -12.82 -42.04 6.38
C ILE A 12 -14.27 -41.53 6.37
N CYS A 13 -15.13 -42.09 5.52
CA CYS A 13 -16.51 -41.63 5.32
C CYS A 13 -17.39 -41.80 6.57
N HIS A 14 -17.07 -42.76 7.44
CA HIS A 14 -17.80 -43.00 8.70
C HIS A 14 -17.00 -42.60 9.96
N LEU A 15 -15.95 -41.81 9.80
CA LEU A 15 -15.07 -41.43 10.90
C LEU A 15 -15.79 -40.56 11.96
N SER A 16 -15.86 -41.07 13.19
CA SER A 16 -16.37 -40.39 14.40
C SER A 16 -17.86 -40.00 14.40
N ALA A 17 -18.71 -40.79 13.73
CA ALA A 17 -20.19 -40.75 13.68
C ALA A 17 -20.86 -39.89 12.57
N PRO A 18 -20.50 -38.62 12.30
CA PRO A 18 -21.04 -37.90 11.15
C PRO A 18 -20.41 -38.36 9.83
N VAL A 19 -21.22 -38.40 8.77
CA VAL A 19 -20.79 -38.84 7.44
C VAL A 19 -19.90 -37.79 6.78
N TRP A 20 -18.74 -38.23 6.30
CA TRP A 20 -17.87 -37.48 5.39
C TRP A 20 -18.15 -37.96 3.97
N TRP A 21 -18.45 -37.02 3.06
CA TRP A 21 -18.79 -37.36 1.68
C TRP A 21 -17.55 -37.29 0.79
N PRO A 22 -17.30 -38.28 -0.09
CA PRO A 22 -16.20 -38.24 -1.05
C PRO A 22 -16.49 -37.24 -2.18
N ALA A 23 -16.43 -35.95 -1.85
CA ALA A 23 -16.89 -34.86 -2.68
C ALA A 23 -15.77 -33.91 -3.11
N ILE A 24 -14.54 -34.06 -2.61
CA ILE A 24 -13.45 -33.16 -3.00
C ILE A 24 -12.90 -33.60 -4.36
N THR A 25 -13.07 -32.75 -5.38
CA THR A 25 -12.59 -33.01 -6.75
C THR A 25 -11.24 -32.36 -7.02
N LYS A 26 -10.96 -31.25 -6.32
CA LYS A 26 -9.66 -30.58 -6.34
C LYS A 26 -9.26 -30.22 -4.91
N SER A 27 -8.18 -30.86 -4.45
CA SER A 27 -7.58 -30.57 -3.14
C SER A 27 -7.05 -29.13 -3.07
N PRO A 28 -7.13 -28.48 -1.90
CA PRO A 28 -6.54 -27.17 -1.71
C PRO A 28 -5.01 -27.22 -1.73
N VAL A 29 -4.39 -26.17 -2.26
CA VAL A 29 -2.94 -25.95 -2.18
C VAL A 29 -2.72 -24.80 -1.21
N LEU A 30 -2.11 -25.09 -0.06
CA LEU A 30 -1.77 -24.07 0.94
C LEU A 30 -0.46 -23.41 0.52
N ARG A 31 -0.53 -22.14 0.10
CA ARG A 31 0.64 -21.30 -0.16
C ARG A 31 0.74 -20.25 0.93
N TYR A 32 1.96 -19.92 1.30
CA TYR A 32 2.23 -18.87 2.26
C TYR A 32 3.40 -18.03 1.77
N ASP A 33 3.18 -16.72 1.70
CA ASP A 33 4.20 -15.76 1.32
C ASP A 33 4.51 -14.89 2.54
N LEU A 34 5.73 -15.02 3.05
CA LEU A 34 6.19 -14.34 4.26
C LEU A 34 7.09 -13.14 3.95
N PHE A 35 7.56 -13.02 2.71
CA PHE A 35 8.64 -12.11 2.38
C PHE A 35 8.65 -11.80 0.88
N ASP A 36 8.29 -10.55 0.55
CA ASP A 36 8.30 -10.01 -0.82
C ASP A 36 9.66 -9.45 -1.25
N GLY A 37 10.68 -9.51 -0.38
CA GLY A 37 12.03 -9.03 -0.66
C GLY A 37 12.26 -7.55 -0.33
N ASP A 38 11.20 -6.75 -0.17
CA ASP A 38 11.30 -5.29 -0.02
C ASP A 38 11.16 -4.81 1.43
N PHE A 39 11.11 -5.75 2.39
CA PHE A 39 10.80 -5.47 3.80
C PHE A 39 9.49 -4.68 4.01
N GLY A 40 8.63 -4.61 2.97
CA GLY A 40 7.33 -3.95 2.99
C GLY A 40 6.32 -4.68 3.88
N GLY A 41 6.54 -6.00 4.09
CA GLY A 41 6.21 -6.70 5.33
C GLY A 41 4.75 -6.68 5.78
N ALA A 42 3.80 -6.60 4.85
CA ALA A 42 2.39 -6.73 5.19
C ALA A 42 2.11 -8.14 5.72
N ILE A 43 1.50 -8.25 6.89
CA ILE A 43 0.88 -9.47 7.40
C ILE A 43 -0.21 -9.86 6.39
N VAL A 44 0.03 -10.92 5.63
CA VAL A 44 -0.94 -11.49 4.69
C VAL A 44 -1.55 -12.74 5.33
N ALA A 45 -2.88 -12.80 5.36
CA ALA A 45 -3.59 -14.00 5.78
C ALA A 45 -3.42 -15.11 4.73
N PRO A 46 -3.08 -16.35 5.13
CA PRO A 46 -3.10 -17.48 4.22
C PRO A 46 -4.49 -17.68 3.62
N SER A 47 -4.56 -17.84 2.31
CA SER A 47 -5.80 -18.13 1.57
C SER A 47 -5.57 -19.26 0.57
N SER A 48 -6.65 -19.96 0.23
CA SER A 48 -6.65 -21.02 -0.78
C SER A 48 -8.07 -21.26 -1.30
N SER A 49 -8.20 -22.18 -2.25
CA SER A 49 -9.49 -22.64 -2.75
C SER A 49 -9.49 -24.14 -2.94
N MET A 50 -10.67 -24.73 -2.88
CA MET A 50 -10.91 -26.14 -3.21
C MET A 50 -12.17 -26.27 -4.05
N THR A 51 -12.28 -27.38 -4.78
CA THR A 51 -13.47 -27.68 -5.58
C THR A 51 -14.17 -28.91 -5.03
N LEU A 52 -15.49 -28.80 -4.89
CA LEU A 52 -16.39 -29.82 -4.38
C LEU A 52 -17.36 -30.26 -5.47
N ALA A 53 -17.57 -31.56 -5.64
CA ALA A 53 -18.73 -32.08 -6.36
C ALA A 53 -19.97 -31.91 -5.47
N ILE A 54 -20.97 -31.16 -5.96
CA ILE A 54 -22.18 -30.86 -5.18
C ILE A 54 -23.25 -31.94 -5.31
N SER A 55 -23.02 -33.01 -6.09
CA SER A 55 -23.94 -34.14 -6.22
C SER A 55 -24.25 -34.83 -4.88
N ALA A 56 -23.31 -34.79 -3.93
CA ALA A 56 -23.49 -35.30 -2.58
C ALA A 56 -24.33 -34.37 -1.67
N TRP A 57 -24.55 -33.11 -2.06
CA TRP A 57 -25.30 -32.11 -1.31
C TRP A 57 -26.29 -31.35 -2.21
N PRO A 58 -27.51 -31.90 -2.40
CA PRO A 58 -28.51 -31.31 -3.29
C PRO A 58 -28.91 -29.87 -2.92
N ASP A 59 -28.86 -29.54 -1.63
CA ASP A 59 -29.17 -28.20 -1.12
C ASP A 59 -27.93 -27.29 -0.99
N PHE A 60 -26.76 -27.68 -1.52
CA PHE A 60 -25.52 -26.92 -1.33
C PHE A 60 -25.67 -25.44 -1.72
N ALA A 61 -26.29 -25.17 -2.87
CA ALA A 61 -26.52 -23.82 -3.38
C ALA A 61 -27.48 -22.98 -2.52
N ARG A 62 -28.22 -23.60 -1.59
CA ARG A 62 -29.15 -22.90 -0.68
C ARG A 62 -28.51 -22.48 0.63
N TYR A 63 -27.34 -23.01 0.96
CA TYR A 63 -26.64 -22.61 2.19
C TYR A 63 -25.93 -21.27 1.98
N ALA A 64 -26.12 -20.35 2.91
CA ALA A 64 -25.26 -19.17 3.04
C ALA A 64 -23.93 -19.63 3.67
N LEU A 65 -22.90 -19.76 2.84
CA LEU A 65 -21.60 -20.26 3.23
C LEU A 65 -20.54 -19.15 3.33
N ALA A 66 -20.80 -17.96 2.79
CA ALA A 66 -19.96 -16.79 3.07
C ALA A 66 -19.83 -16.57 4.60
N ASP A 67 -18.62 -16.28 5.07
CA ASP A 67 -18.25 -16.16 6.50
C ASP A 67 -18.41 -17.45 7.34
N ALA A 68 -18.81 -18.57 6.73
CA ALA A 68 -18.92 -19.83 7.46
C ALA A 68 -17.54 -20.36 7.85
N LYS A 69 -17.46 -20.99 9.02
CA LYS A 69 -16.22 -21.60 9.52
C LYS A 69 -15.77 -22.76 8.63
N PHE A 70 -14.48 -22.77 8.30
CA PHE A 70 -13.81 -23.80 7.50
C PHE A 70 -12.65 -24.43 8.27
N GLU A 71 -12.57 -25.76 8.27
CA GLU A 71 -11.48 -26.52 8.92
C GLU A 71 -10.96 -27.61 7.97
N LEU A 72 -9.65 -27.71 7.85
CA LEU A 72 -8.98 -28.76 7.06
C LEU A 72 -8.18 -29.69 7.97
N TRP A 73 -8.33 -30.99 7.75
CA TRP A 73 -7.66 -32.04 8.53
C TRP A 73 -6.86 -32.97 7.61
N THR A 74 -5.74 -33.48 8.10
CA THR A 74 -4.94 -34.52 7.45
C THR A 74 -4.60 -35.61 8.46
N GLY A 75 -4.71 -36.88 8.07
CA GLY A 75 -4.37 -38.01 8.92
C GLY A 75 -4.20 -39.28 8.10
N GLU A 76 -3.82 -40.36 8.77
CA GLU A 76 -3.72 -41.68 8.15
C GLU A 76 -5.10 -42.35 8.08
N VAL A 77 -5.33 -43.09 6.99
CA VAL A 77 -6.56 -43.87 6.79
C VAL A 77 -6.70 -44.91 7.91
N GLY A 78 -7.88 -44.97 8.54
CA GLY A 78 -8.16 -45.89 9.65
C GLY A 78 -7.74 -45.40 11.03
N ALA A 79 -7.00 -44.29 11.14
CA ALA A 79 -6.69 -43.66 12.43
C ALA A 79 -7.92 -42.92 13.01
N PRO A 80 -8.10 -42.89 14.35
CA PRO A 80 -9.20 -42.14 14.97
C PRO A 80 -9.03 -40.62 14.74
N LEU A 81 -10.12 -39.86 14.68
CA LEU A 81 -10.10 -38.42 14.36
C LEU A 81 -9.20 -37.59 15.30
N VAL A 82 -9.02 -38.01 16.55
CA VAL A 82 -8.11 -37.36 17.50
C VAL A 82 -6.64 -37.44 17.09
N ALA A 83 -6.27 -38.46 16.29
CA ALA A 83 -4.93 -38.60 15.72
C ALA A 83 -4.77 -37.84 14.40
N TRP A 84 -5.84 -37.26 13.86
CA TRP A 84 -5.77 -36.42 12.68
C TRP A 84 -5.30 -35.02 13.07
N THR A 85 -4.43 -34.44 12.26
CA THR A 85 -3.88 -33.10 12.49
C THR A 85 -4.70 -32.06 11.77
N LYS A 86 -5.20 -31.05 12.49
CA LYS A 86 -5.79 -29.87 11.88
C LYS A 86 -4.68 -29.10 11.17
N ARG A 87 -4.84 -28.86 9.87
CA ARG A 87 -3.88 -28.11 9.04
C ARG A 87 -4.32 -26.69 8.77
N PHE A 88 -5.63 -26.44 8.77
CA PHE A 88 -6.18 -25.11 8.50
C PHE A 88 -7.41 -24.84 9.36
N ASN A 89 -7.54 -23.60 9.84
CA ASN A 89 -8.71 -23.09 10.54
C ASN A 89 -8.98 -21.65 10.09
N GLY A 90 -10.13 -21.44 9.45
CA GLY A 90 -10.47 -20.13 8.90
C GLY A 90 -11.95 -20.01 8.56
N ILE A 91 -12.23 -19.17 7.57
CA ILE A 91 -13.57 -18.87 7.08
C ILE A 91 -13.62 -18.97 5.56
N VAL A 92 -14.80 -19.24 5.04
CA VAL A 92 -15.10 -19.11 3.61
C VAL A 92 -15.20 -17.62 3.28
N THR A 93 -14.42 -17.16 2.30
CA THR A 93 -14.26 -15.72 2.01
C THR A 93 -15.43 -15.13 1.22
N GLU A 94 -16.09 -15.94 0.41
CA GLU A 94 -17.19 -15.53 -0.46
C GLU A 94 -18.16 -16.69 -0.70
N GLN A 95 -19.37 -16.37 -1.17
CA GLN A 95 -20.34 -17.41 -1.47
C GLN A 95 -19.79 -18.32 -2.59
N PRO A 96 -19.75 -19.65 -2.40
CA PRO A 96 -19.16 -20.55 -3.39
C PRO A 96 -19.83 -20.42 -4.76
N GLU A 97 -19.01 -20.27 -5.80
CA GLU A 97 -19.48 -20.28 -7.17
C GLU A 97 -19.88 -21.71 -7.56
N VAL A 98 -21.12 -21.89 -8.01
CA VAL A 98 -21.65 -23.18 -8.45
C VAL A 98 -21.77 -23.20 -9.96
N ALA A 99 -20.97 -24.05 -10.61
CA ALA A 99 -21.00 -24.24 -12.05
C ALA A 99 -20.78 -25.72 -12.40
N ASN A 100 -21.49 -26.22 -13.42
CA ASN A 100 -21.30 -27.56 -13.98
C ASN A 100 -21.33 -28.72 -12.94
N GLY A 101 -22.14 -28.60 -11.88
CA GLY A 101 -22.21 -29.63 -10.82
C GLY A 101 -21.03 -29.64 -9.85
N ALA A 102 -20.20 -28.61 -9.86
CA ALA A 102 -19.13 -28.37 -8.90
C ALA A 102 -19.30 -27.00 -8.22
N ALA A 103 -18.79 -26.91 -6.98
CA ALA A 103 -18.69 -25.66 -6.25
C ALA A 103 -17.23 -25.33 -5.95
N THR A 104 -16.81 -24.11 -6.26
CA THR A 104 -15.49 -23.59 -5.85
C THR A 104 -15.65 -22.86 -4.53
N VAL A 105 -14.97 -23.34 -3.50
CA VAL A 105 -14.99 -22.74 -2.15
C VAL A 105 -13.65 -22.07 -1.93
N ALA A 106 -13.65 -20.74 -1.91
CA ALA A 106 -12.51 -19.93 -1.49
C ALA A 106 -12.54 -19.74 0.04
N PHE A 107 -11.38 -19.86 0.67
CA PHE A 107 -11.26 -19.74 2.12
C PHE A 107 -9.95 -19.07 2.53
N ALA A 108 -9.99 -18.37 3.66
CA ALA A 108 -8.85 -17.69 4.24
C ALA A 108 -8.91 -17.76 5.77
N VAL A 109 -7.79 -17.48 6.42
CA VAL A 109 -7.74 -17.36 7.87
C VAL A 109 -8.48 -16.10 8.32
N ASP A 110 -9.24 -16.17 9.43
CA ASP A 110 -9.98 -15.02 9.97
C ASP A 110 -9.04 -14.05 10.71
N ASP A 111 -8.53 -13.07 9.99
CA ASP A 111 -7.59 -12.06 10.49
C ASP A 111 -8.19 -10.66 10.68
N ARG A 112 -9.49 -10.49 10.41
CA ARG A 112 -10.23 -9.22 10.50
C ARG A 112 -10.09 -8.48 11.82
N TRP A 113 -9.73 -9.18 12.90
CA TRP A 113 -9.46 -8.55 14.20
C TRP A 113 -8.22 -7.64 14.17
N LEU A 114 -7.28 -7.88 13.27
CA LEU A 114 -6.08 -7.06 13.09
C LEU A 114 -6.40 -5.69 12.47
N ASP A 115 -7.49 -5.59 11.71
CA ASP A 115 -7.88 -4.35 11.03
C ASP A 115 -8.83 -3.48 11.86
N LYS A 116 -9.15 -3.92 13.09
CA LYS A 116 -9.94 -3.12 14.01
C LYS A 116 -9.13 -1.94 14.54
N PRO A 117 -9.77 -0.76 14.75
CA PRO A 117 -9.15 0.35 15.44
C PRO A 117 -8.75 -0.07 16.87
N LEU A 118 -7.52 0.22 17.27
CA LEU A 118 -6.96 -0.21 18.56
C LEU A 118 -7.47 0.65 19.73
N LEU A 119 -7.57 1.97 19.52
CA LEU A 119 -7.84 2.91 20.61
C LEU A 119 -9.35 3.15 20.79
N ALA A 120 -9.80 3.16 22.03
CA ALA A 120 -11.12 3.67 22.41
C ALA A 120 -11.21 5.18 22.16
N LEU A 121 -12.41 5.69 21.93
CA LEU A 121 -12.66 7.11 21.68
C LEU A 121 -13.29 7.76 22.92
N TYR A 122 -13.05 9.05 23.11
CA TYR A 122 -13.77 9.87 24.10
C TYR A 122 -15.23 10.07 23.71
N GLU A 123 -16.15 9.94 24.67
CA GLU A 123 -17.58 10.18 24.43
C GLU A 123 -17.95 11.67 24.44
N GLY A 124 -17.12 12.52 25.06
CA GLY A 124 -17.34 13.97 25.16
C GLY A 124 -18.39 14.38 26.18
N THR A 125 -18.66 13.52 27.18
CA THR A 125 -19.69 13.72 28.21
C THR A 125 -19.17 14.40 29.47
N THR A 126 -17.97 14.99 29.43
CA THR A 126 -17.18 15.57 30.54
C THR A 126 -16.58 14.53 31.49
N GLY A 127 -15.71 14.99 32.41
CA GLY A 127 -15.01 14.12 33.36
C GLY A 127 -14.02 13.18 32.65
N ALA A 128 -14.04 11.89 33.02
CA ALA A 128 -13.14 10.89 32.45
C ALA A 128 -13.37 10.65 30.93
N GLU A 129 -14.55 11.03 30.42
CA GLU A 129 -14.90 10.93 29.00
C GLU A 129 -14.57 12.20 28.19
N GLY A 130 -13.90 13.16 28.81
CA GLY A 130 -13.43 14.39 28.16
C GLY A 130 -14.54 15.38 27.84
N GLU A 131 -14.16 16.63 27.61
CA GLU A 131 -15.08 17.68 27.17
C GLU A 131 -15.69 17.40 25.79
N ALA A 132 -16.78 18.11 25.46
CA ALA A 132 -17.50 17.93 24.19
C ALA A 132 -16.61 18.08 22.94
N ALA A 133 -15.54 18.90 23.03
CA ALA A 133 -14.57 19.09 21.95
C ALA A 133 -13.71 17.85 21.65
N LEU A 134 -13.58 16.92 22.62
CA LEU A 134 -12.83 15.68 22.47
C LEU A 134 -13.67 14.53 21.94
N LYS A 135 -14.97 14.71 21.73
CA LYS A 135 -15.85 13.63 21.28
C LYS A 135 -15.33 13.00 19.98
N GLY A 136 -15.12 11.68 20.00
CA GLY A 136 -14.60 10.93 18.87
C GLY A 136 -13.07 10.97 18.70
N ALA A 137 -12.35 11.73 19.54
CA ALA A 137 -10.89 11.69 19.58
C ALA A 137 -10.40 10.41 20.29
N PRO A 138 -9.26 9.80 19.88
CA PRO A 138 -8.73 8.62 20.52
C PRO A 138 -8.21 8.89 21.93
N LYS A 139 -8.44 7.94 22.84
CA LYS A 139 -7.85 7.94 24.18
C LYS A 139 -6.41 7.44 24.13
N PRO A 140 -5.46 8.08 24.85
CA PRO A 140 -4.05 7.80 24.69
C PRO A 140 -3.68 6.44 25.31
N LEU A 141 -2.69 5.76 24.72
CA LEU A 141 -2.12 4.50 25.22
C LEU A 141 -0.61 4.66 25.40
N ALA A 142 -0.11 4.39 26.59
CA ALA A 142 1.33 4.39 26.89
C ALA A 142 1.81 2.96 27.22
N LEU A 143 2.75 2.42 26.45
CA LEU A 143 3.38 1.11 26.68
C LEU A 143 4.89 1.30 26.89
N GLY A 144 5.52 0.50 27.75
CA GLY A 144 6.93 0.64 28.07
C GLY A 144 7.24 1.87 28.93
N ALA A 145 8.20 2.70 28.54
CA ALA A 145 8.65 3.89 29.29
C ALA A 145 8.76 5.16 28.39
N PRO A 146 7.67 5.62 27.75
CA PRO A 146 7.75 6.74 26.81
C PRO A 146 8.15 8.04 27.53
N ARG A 147 9.00 8.84 26.85
CA ARG A 147 9.56 10.09 27.40
C ARG A 147 9.03 11.31 26.65
N TYR A 148 8.85 12.40 27.39
CA TYR A 148 8.34 13.68 26.87
C TYR A 148 6.95 13.55 26.22
N VAL A 149 6.08 12.79 26.85
CA VAL A 149 4.69 12.62 26.41
C VAL A 149 3.89 13.87 26.76
N PRO A 150 3.10 14.47 25.85
CA PRO A 150 2.37 15.71 26.14
C PRO A 150 1.12 15.52 27.00
N GLY A 151 0.49 14.35 26.93
CA GLY A 151 -0.82 14.10 27.53
C GLY A 151 -1.97 14.79 26.79
N ILE A 152 -3.19 14.31 27.02
CA ILE A 152 -4.42 14.89 26.45
C ILE A 152 -5.18 15.60 27.58
N LEU A 153 -5.43 16.90 27.45
CA LEU A 153 -6.22 17.68 28.41
C LEU A 153 -7.70 17.32 28.27
N ALA A 154 -8.22 16.51 29.20
CA ALA A 154 -9.60 16.03 29.15
C ALA A 154 -10.58 16.91 29.93
N ASP A 155 -10.10 17.55 31.00
CA ASP A 155 -10.87 18.49 31.83
C ASP A 155 -10.05 19.76 32.02
N SER A 156 -10.42 20.82 31.31
CA SER A 156 -9.74 22.12 31.36
C SER A 156 -10.04 22.90 32.63
N VAL A 157 -11.18 22.62 33.29
CA VAL A 157 -11.59 23.31 34.53
C VAL A 157 -10.71 22.86 35.69
N ASP A 158 -10.50 21.55 35.82
CA ASP A 158 -9.65 20.96 36.87
C ASP A 158 -8.20 20.73 36.42
N THR A 159 -7.84 21.12 35.19
CA THR A 159 -6.51 20.89 34.58
C THR A 159 -6.08 19.43 34.69
N MET A 160 -6.95 18.52 34.25
CA MET A 160 -6.70 17.07 34.28
C MET A 160 -6.33 16.55 32.90
N LEU A 161 -5.19 15.87 32.85
CA LEU A 161 -4.62 15.30 31.63
C LEU A 161 -4.58 13.78 31.72
N GLN A 162 -5.00 13.12 30.63
CA GLN A 162 -4.86 11.68 30.47
C GLN A 162 -3.55 11.35 29.75
N LEU A 163 -2.78 10.41 30.32
CA LEU A 163 -1.54 9.91 29.72
C LEU A 163 -1.70 8.50 29.14
N SER A 164 -2.54 7.66 29.77
CA SER A 164 -2.92 6.33 29.31
C SER A 164 -4.33 6.00 29.79
N ALA A 165 -5.18 5.38 28.97
CA ALA A 165 -6.58 5.08 29.30
C ALA A 165 -6.90 3.60 29.54
N TYR A 166 -5.94 2.69 29.34
CA TYR A 166 -6.19 1.25 29.17
C TYR A 166 -5.90 0.41 30.42
N GLY A 167 -5.84 1.06 31.58
CA GLY A 167 -5.59 0.45 32.87
C GLY A 167 -4.48 1.15 33.66
N PRO A 168 -3.95 0.48 34.69
CA PRO A 168 -2.93 1.04 35.55
C PRO A 168 -1.62 1.23 34.79
N VAL A 169 -0.92 2.32 35.11
CA VAL A 169 0.47 2.56 34.71
C VAL A 169 1.38 2.25 35.89
N VAL A 170 2.63 1.82 35.64
CA VAL A 170 3.60 1.55 36.71
C VAL A 170 3.83 2.81 37.54
N GLY A 171 3.92 3.96 36.87
CA GLY A 171 4.07 5.25 37.55
C GLY A 171 4.35 6.39 36.61
N ILE A 172 3.92 7.58 37.02
CA ILE A 172 4.20 8.84 36.34
C ILE A 172 5.28 9.53 37.17
N ASP A 173 6.51 9.54 36.66
CA ASP A 173 7.70 9.82 37.47
C ASP A 173 8.10 11.30 37.43
N VAL A 174 7.85 11.97 36.30
CA VAL A 174 8.23 13.37 36.10
C VAL A 174 7.14 14.10 35.31
N ALA A 175 6.75 15.27 35.80
CA ALA A 175 6.04 16.28 35.04
C ALA A 175 6.97 17.47 34.77
N LEU A 176 6.91 17.98 33.55
CA LEU A 176 7.57 19.21 33.12
C LEU A 176 6.55 20.13 32.46
N GLU A 177 6.77 21.42 32.59
CA GLU A 177 6.11 22.45 31.79
C GLU A 177 7.20 23.36 31.24
N ARG A 178 7.16 23.63 29.93
CA ARG A 178 8.21 24.37 29.22
C ARG A 178 9.62 23.77 29.44
N LEU A 179 9.72 22.44 29.57
CA LEU A 179 10.91 21.69 29.99
C LEU A 179 11.50 22.07 31.37
N SER A 180 10.80 22.89 32.16
CA SER A 180 11.07 23.09 33.57
C SER A 180 10.41 21.98 34.38
N ARG A 181 11.18 21.32 35.24
CA ARG A 181 10.72 20.16 36.00
C ARG A 181 9.95 20.59 37.25
N PHE A 182 8.73 20.09 37.41
CA PHE A 182 8.02 20.18 38.67
C PHE A 182 8.69 19.33 39.76
N GLY A 183 8.42 19.65 41.02
CA GLY A 183 8.83 18.79 42.16
C GLY A 183 8.17 17.39 42.10
N ALA A 184 8.45 16.56 43.10
CA ALA A 184 7.78 15.26 43.25
C ALA A 184 6.25 15.42 43.31
N PRO A 185 5.48 14.41 42.84
CA PRO A 185 4.02 14.47 42.88
C PRO A 185 3.53 14.64 44.32
N TYR A 186 2.49 15.46 44.48
CA TYR A 186 1.89 15.79 45.78
C TYR A 186 1.31 14.54 46.46
N ALA A 187 0.60 13.73 45.69
CA ALA A 187 0.05 12.44 46.11
C ALA A 187 -0.30 11.60 44.87
N ASN A 188 -0.50 10.30 45.11
CA ASN A 188 -1.10 9.38 44.15
C ASN A 188 -2.48 8.94 44.66
N TYR A 189 -3.53 9.23 43.89
CA TYR A 189 -4.92 8.92 44.21
C TYR A 189 -5.37 7.62 43.53
N ALA A 190 -6.34 6.94 44.15
CA ALA A 190 -6.77 5.61 43.71
C ALA A 190 -7.72 5.63 42.49
N THR A 191 -8.48 6.71 42.30
CA THR A 191 -9.48 6.83 41.24
C THR A 191 -9.48 8.24 40.64
N PHE A 192 -10.01 8.38 39.42
CA PHE A 192 -10.25 9.68 38.78
C PHE A 192 -11.02 10.65 39.68
N ASP A 193 -12.13 10.22 40.28
CA ASP A 193 -12.97 11.08 41.11
C ASP A 193 -12.23 11.58 42.36
N ALA A 194 -11.40 10.74 42.98
CA ALA A 194 -10.60 11.12 44.14
C ALA A 194 -9.50 12.14 43.75
N LEU A 195 -8.89 11.98 42.58
CA LEU A 195 -7.94 12.95 42.04
C LEU A 195 -8.63 14.27 41.69
N LYS A 196 -9.82 14.21 41.09
CA LYS A 196 -10.61 15.38 40.71
C LYS A 196 -11.04 16.19 41.94
N ALA A 197 -11.50 15.53 43.00
CA ALA A 197 -11.90 16.19 44.24
C ALA A 197 -10.72 16.74 45.07
N ALA A 198 -9.47 16.35 44.75
CA ALA A 198 -8.31 16.78 45.50
C ALA A 198 -7.97 18.26 45.26
N ALA A 199 -7.73 19.00 46.36
CA ALA A 199 -7.20 20.36 46.34
C ALA A 199 -5.68 20.32 46.22
N ILE A 200 -5.17 20.39 44.99
CA ILE A 200 -3.74 20.40 44.71
C ILE A 200 -3.23 21.85 44.75
N PRO A 201 -2.20 22.18 45.57
CA PRO A 201 -1.66 23.54 45.60
C PRO A 201 -1.05 23.98 44.27
N ALA A 202 -1.11 25.27 43.95
CA ALA A 202 -0.47 25.84 42.77
C ALA A 202 1.03 25.51 42.73
N GLY A 203 1.55 25.20 41.53
CA GLY A 203 2.93 24.74 41.35
C GLY A 203 3.20 23.29 41.79
N ARG A 204 2.16 22.53 42.19
CA ARG A 204 2.21 21.10 42.45
C ARG A 204 1.32 20.35 41.46
N TRP A 205 1.57 19.05 41.36
CA TRP A 205 0.81 18.13 40.53
C TRP A 205 0.58 16.83 41.31
N ALA A 206 -0.46 16.09 40.97
CA ALA A 206 -0.79 14.80 41.56
C ALA A 206 -1.16 13.78 40.48
N THR A 207 -1.09 12.50 40.82
CA THR A 207 -1.27 11.39 39.88
C THR A 207 -2.44 10.50 40.29
N CYS A 208 -3.00 9.80 39.32
CA CYS A 208 -3.75 8.57 39.56
C CYS A 208 -3.14 7.49 38.67
N ASN A 209 -2.18 6.74 39.23
CA ASN A 209 -1.49 5.68 38.48
C ASN A 209 -2.42 4.52 38.11
N ALA A 210 -3.52 4.32 38.84
CA ALA A 210 -4.49 3.25 38.57
C ALA A 210 -5.24 3.45 37.24
N GLU A 211 -5.38 4.69 36.79
CA GLU A 211 -6.18 5.06 35.61
C GLU A 211 -5.42 5.99 34.65
N GLY A 212 -4.13 6.25 34.90
CA GLY A 212 -3.24 6.99 33.99
C GLY A 212 -3.47 8.50 33.90
N TRP A 213 -3.91 9.13 35.00
CA TRP A 213 -4.23 10.58 35.04
C TRP A 213 -3.21 11.43 35.80
N VAL A 214 -3.13 12.70 35.41
CA VAL A 214 -2.44 13.76 36.14
C VAL A 214 -3.38 14.94 36.35
N LYS A 215 -3.31 15.56 37.53
CA LYS A 215 -3.95 16.85 37.84
C LYS A 215 -2.90 17.88 38.24
N HIS A 216 -2.97 19.08 37.68
CA HIS A 216 -2.16 20.22 38.12
C HIS A 216 -2.95 21.13 39.05
N GLY A 217 -2.27 21.73 40.04
CA GLY A 217 -2.89 22.65 41.00
C GLY A 217 -3.12 24.06 40.48
N ALA A 218 -2.69 24.35 39.25
CA ALA A 218 -2.94 25.59 38.53
C ALA A 218 -3.06 25.28 37.03
N PRO A 219 -3.75 26.13 36.24
CA PRO A 219 -3.77 26.02 34.79
C PRO A 219 -2.36 26.03 34.21
N LEU A 220 -2.15 25.25 33.15
CA LEU A 220 -0.88 25.18 32.43
C LEU A 220 -0.75 26.41 31.50
N GLU A 221 0.38 27.09 31.56
CA GLU A 221 0.73 28.26 30.73
C GLU A 221 1.62 27.88 29.55
N GLY A 222 2.24 26.71 29.59
CA GLY A 222 3.08 26.19 28.53
C GLY A 222 2.80 24.73 28.22
N GLN A 223 3.62 24.17 27.35
CA GLN A 223 3.43 22.79 26.94
C GLN A 223 3.84 21.82 28.06
N PRO A 224 2.91 20.99 28.57
CA PRO A 224 3.25 19.93 29.51
C PRO A 224 4.01 18.80 28.81
N SER A 225 4.86 18.12 29.57
CA SER A 225 5.58 16.92 29.14
C SER A 225 5.84 15.98 30.31
N TYR A 226 5.66 14.68 30.08
CA TYR A 226 5.72 13.68 31.13
C TYR A 226 6.72 12.57 30.78
N LEU A 227 7.37 12.04 31.80
CA LEU A 227 8.08 10.77 31.73
C LEU A 227 7.28 9.79 32.58
N LEU A 228 6.80 8.73 31.95
CA LEU A 228 6.03 7.70 32.61
C LEU A 228 6.57 6.31 32.28
N ARG A 229 6.36 5.40 33.23
CA ARG A 229 6.41 3.97 33.02
C ARG A 229 4.96 3.54 32.81
N GLY A 230 4.66 3.18 31.57
CA GLY A 230 3.31 3.01 31.04
C GLY A 230 2.56 1.81 31.61
N ASP A 231 1.65 1.31 30.79
CA ASP A 231 0.67 0.28 31.13
C ASP A 231 1.27 -0.97 31.78
N VAL A 232 0.55 -1.47 32.79
CA VAL A 232 0.79 -2.72 33.50
C VAL A 232 -0.42 -3.61 33.28
N ALA A 233 -0.21 -4.70 32.55
CA ALA A 233 -1.24 -5.71 32.38
C ALA A 233 -1.25 -6.68 33.55
N ALA A 234 -2.43 -7.17 33.94
CA ALA A 234 -2.57 -8.19 34.98
C ALA A 234 -1.94 -9.55 34.58
N SER A 235 -1.88 -9.86 33.27
CA SER A 235 -1.42 -11.14 32.70
C SER A 235 0.06 -11.17 32.30
N THR A 236 0.66 -10.02 31.98
CA THR A 236 2.05 -9.92 31.49
C THR A 236 2.94 -9.01 32.34
N GLY A 237 2.38 -8.32 33.34
CA GLY A 237 3.10 -7.33 34.12
C GLY A 237 3.46 -6.10 33.30
N TRP A 238 4.59 -5.46 33.60
CA TRP A 238 5.05 -4.30 32.84
C TRP A 238 5.72 -4.72 31.54
N ALA A 239 4.99 -4.60 30.43
CA ALA A 239 5.47 -4.95 29.10
C ALA A 239 6.51 -3.94 28.59
N ARG A 240 7.72 -4.42 28.29
CA ARG A 240 8.82 -3.60 27.74
C ARG A 240 9.52 -4.20 26.53
N THR A 241 9.47 -5.51 26.38
CA THR A 241 10.08 -6.21 25.24
C THR A 241 9.11 -6.30 24.07
N PRO A 242 9.58 -6.48 22.82
CA PRO A 242 8.72 -6.41 21.64
C PRO A 242 7.57 -7.42 21.67
N GLY A 243 7.85 -8.68 22.02
CA GLY A 243 6.86 -9.74 22.16
C GLY A 243 5.86 -9.48 23.28
N ALA A 244 6.32 -9.03 24.45
CA ALA A 244 5.44 -8.63 25.54
C ALA A 244 4.50 -7.47 25.15
N ILE A 245 5.00 -6.47 24.42
CA ILE A 245 4.21 -5.34 23.92
C ILE A 245 3.19 -5.80 22.87
N ILE A 246 3.57 -6.65 21.91
CA ILE A 246 2.66 -7.22 20.92
C ILE A 246 1.55 -8.03 21.59
N LYS A 247 1.90 -8.85 22.59
CA LYS A 247 0.91 -9.58 23.40
C LYS A 247 -0.07 -8.63 24.09
N ARG A 248 0.42 -7.54 24.67
CA ARG A 248 -0.43 -6.55 25.31
C ARG A 248 -1.37 -5.84 24.34
N ILE A 249 -0.90 -5.53 23.13
CA ILE A 249 -1.75 -4.95 22.08
C ILE A 249 -2.87 -5.93 21.69
N ALA A 250 -2.57 -7.22 21.56
CA ALA A 250 -3.57 -8.25 21.31
C ALA A 250 -4.57 -8.43 22.46
N GLU A 251 -4.13 -8.27 23.72
CA GLU A 251 -5.02 -8.24 24.89
C GLU A 251 -5.99 -7.06 24.84
N ILE A 252 -5.51 -5.86 24.52
CA ILE A 252 -6.35 -4.66 24.36
C ILE A 252 -7.37 -4.86 23.23
N ALA A 253 -6.97 -5.53 22.15
CA ALA A 253 -7.85 -5.87 21.02
C ALA A 253 -8.82 -7.04 21.31
N GLY A 254 -8.72 -7.70 22.47
CA GLY A 254 -9.56 -8.85 22.85
C GLY A 254 -9.23 -10.14 22.10
N ALA A 255 -7.98 -10.31 21.64
CA ALA A 255 -7.55 -11.40 20.76
C ALA A 255 -6.43 -12.27 21.36
N VAL A 256 -6.40 -12.43 22.69
CA VAL A 256 -5.33 -13.17 23.42
C VAL A 256 -5.13 -14.60 22.93
N ASP A 257 -6.23 -15.30 22.65
CA ASP A 257 -6.23 -16.69 22.19
C ASP A 257 -5.86 -16.85 20.71
N ARG A 258 -5.66 -15.73 19.99
CA ARG A 258 -5.27 -15.70 18.57
C ARG A 258 -3.79 -15.40 18.39
N VAL A 259 -2.97 -15.58 19.43
CA VAL A 259 -1.55 -15.24 19.43
C VAL A 259 -0.70 -16.39 19.97
N SER A 260 0.40 -16.70 19.27
CA SER A 260 1.35 -17.72 19.70
C SER A 260 2.28 -17.19 20.81
N ASN A 261 1.98 -17.55 22.06
CA ASN A 261 2.82 -17.20 23.21
C ASN A 261 4.27 -17.69 23.06
N ALA A 262 4.49 -18.86 22.45
CA ALA A 262 5.82 -19.42 22.22
C ALA A 262 6.63 -18.56 21.24
N SER A 263 5.99 -18.10 20.16
CA SER A 263 6.63 -17.24 19.17
C SER A 263 7.02 -15.89 19.77
N LEU A 264 6.14 -15.27 20.56
CA LEU A 264 6.45 -13.99 21.21
C LEU A 264 7.52 -14.10 22.29
N ALA A 265 7.53 -15.20 23.06
CA ALA A 265 8.61 -15.48 24.00
C ALA A 265 9.95 -15.72 23.26
N GLY A 266 9.92 -16.40 22.12
CA GLY A 266 11.09 -16.58 21.26
C GLY A 266 11.62 -15.24 20.71
N LEU A 267 10.72 -14.33 20.32
CA LEU A 267 11.10 -12.97 19.91
C LEU A 267 11.78 -12.21 21.06
N ASP A 268 11.22 -12.25 22.26
CA ASP A 268 11.79 -11.58 23.43
C ASP A 268 13.16 -12.15 23.83
N GLN A 269 13.39 -13.44 23.60
CA GLN A 269 14.72 -14.06 23.79
C GLN A 269 15.72 -13.61 22.73
N ALA A 270 15.30 -13.49 21.47
CA ALA A 270 16.17 -13.09 20.36
C ALA A 270 16.50 -11.59 20.37
N ALA A 271 15.52 -10.75 20.73
CA ALA A 271 15.63 -9.30 20.76
C ALA A 271 15.10 -8.74 22.10
N PRO A 272 15.85 -8.91 23.21
CA PRO A 272 15.46 -8.46 24.55
C PRO A 272 15.63 -6.93 24.73
N TRP A 273 15.29 -6.16 23.71
CA TRP A 273 15.51 -4.71 23.66
C TRP A 273 14.27 -3.98 24.16
N PRO A 274 14.39 -3.12 25.17
CA PRO A 274 13.25 -2.35 25.66
C PRO A 274 12.72 -1.39 24.59
N ILE A 275 11.43 -1.47 24.29
CA ILE A 275 10.70 -0.53 23.43
C ILE A 275 9.71 0.27 24.28
N SER A 276 9.45 1.49 23.85
CA SER A 276 8.43 2.35 24.44
C SER A 276 7.53 2.90 23.35
N LEU A 277 6.23 2.98 23.62
CA LEU A 277 5.22 3.43 22.68
C LEU A 277 4.27 4.40 23.36
N TRP A 278 3.93 5.49 22.70
CA TRP A 278 2.81 6.34 23.07
C TRP A 278 1.93 6.61 21.85
N LEU A 279 0.65 6.25 21.93
CA LEU A 279 -0.31 6.41 20.85
C LEU A 279 -1.39 7.38 21.29
N ALA A 280 -1.63 8.43 20.49
CA ALA A 280 -2.74 9.35 20.65
C ALA A 280 -3.63 9.46 19.40
N ASP A 281 -3.11 9.00 18.26
CA ASP A 281 -3.85 8.89 17.01
C ASP A 281 -4.31 7.46 16.77
N GLN A 282 -5.43 7.31 16.06
CA GLN A 282 -5.99 5.99 15.83
C GLN A 282 -5.09 5.15 14.91
N VAL A 283 -4.90 3.90 15.28
CA VAL A 283 -4.06 2.94 14.54
C VAL A 283 -4.73 1.57 14.55
N THR A 284 -4.51 0.77 13.52
CA THR A 284 -4.98 -0.63 13.50
C THR A 284 -3.99 -1.53 14.22
N VAL A 285 -4.50 -2.65 14.75
CA VAL A 285 -3.65 -3.65 15.41
C VAL A 285 -2.59 -4.19 14.45
N ARG A 286 -2.94 -4.38 13.18
CA ARG A 286 -2.05 -4.84 12.10
C ARG A 286 -0.83 -3.93 11.96
N ASP A 287 -1.07 -2.65 11.75
CA ASP A 287 -0.04 -1.66 11.44
C ASP A 287 0.93 -1.51 12.62
N ILE A 288 0.42 -1.46 13.86
CA ILE A 288 1.31 -1.30 15.02
C ILE A 288 2.16 -2.55 15.30
N ILE A 289 1.60 -3.75 15.15
CA ILE A 289 2.35 -5.01 15.35
C ILE A 289 3.44 -5.14 14.29
N GLN A 290 3.13 -4.82 13.03
CA GLN A 290 4.12 -4.81 11.95
C GLN A 290 5.25 -3.83 12.22
N ARG A 291 4.93 -2.59 12.63
CA ARG A 291 5.95 -1.59 12.98
C ARG A 291 6.86 -2.06 14.11
N ILE A 292 6.31 -2.71 15.13
CA ILE A 292 7.10 -3.26 16.23
C ILE A 292 7.99 -4.40 15.74
N ALA A 293 7.45 -5.36 14.98
CA ALA A 293 8.23 -6.47 14.44
C ALA A 293 9.36 -5.99 13.53
N ALA A 294 9.06 -5.07 12.61
CA ALA A 294 10.05 -4.47 11.71
C ALA A 294 11.16 -3.72 12.47
N SER A 295 10.82 -3.04 13.57
CA SER A 295 11.82 -2.32 14.39
C SER A 295 12.89 -3.23 15.00
N VAL A 296 12.61 -4.53 15.11
CA VAL A 296 13.55 -5.53 15.63
C VAL A 296 13.98 -6.56 14.59
N ASN A 297 13.85 -6.22 13.30
CA ASN A 297 14.16 -7.11 12.18
C ASN A 297 13.44 -8.47 12.28
N ALA A 298 12.16 -8.44 12.62
CA ALA A 298 11.30 -9.61 12.70
C ALA A 298 10.12 -9.49 11.74
N VAL A 299 9.59 -10.63 11.30
CA VAL A 299 8.41 -10.72 10.44
C VAL A 299 7.25 -11.25 11.25
N ALA A 300 6.13 -10.52 11.21
CA ALA A 300 4.85 -10.95 11.76
C ALA A 300 4.05 -11.67 10.67
N GLY A 301 3.36 -12.74 11.05
CA GLY A 301 2.52 -13.53 10.16
C GLY A 301 1.38 -14.22 10.89
N ILE A 302 0.46 -14.83 10.14
CA ILE A 302 -0.65 -15.60 10.69
C ILE A 302 -0.49 -17.04 10.25
N SER A 303 -0.45 -17.95 11.22
CA SER A 303 -0.36 -19.37 10.94
C SER A 303 -1.63 -19.86 10.22
N TRP A 304 -1.56 -21.02 9.57
CA TRP A 304 -2.74 -21.66 8.99
C TRP A 304 -3.83 -22.00 10.02
N LEU A 305 -3.52 -21.95 11.31
CA LEU A 305 -4.47 -22.19 12.39
C LEU A 305 -5.15 -20.92 12.91
N GLY A 306 -4.77 -19.74 12.41
CA GLY A 306 -5.32 -18.46 12.84
C GLY A 306 -4.59 -17.79 14.00
N GLU A 307 -3.37 -18.26 14.31
CA GLU A 307 -2.55 -17.65 15.36
C GLU A 307 -1.55 -16.66 14.75
N LEU A 308 -1.54 -15.43 15.26
CA LEU A 308 -0.47 -14.47 15.02
C LEU A 308 0.83 -15.01 15.62
N PHE A 309 1.87 -15.07 14.82
CA PHE A 309 3.22 -15.38 15.23
C PHE A 309 4.18 -14.32 14.72
N VAL A 310 5.33 -14.20 15.38
CA VAL A 310 6.39 -13.26 15.00
C VAL A 310 7.72 -13.98 15.09
N SER A 311 8.47 -13.97 14.00
CA SER A 311 9.75 -14.66 13.89
C SER A 311 10.87 -13.66 13.58
N PRO A 312 11.96 -13.64 14.36
CA PRO A 312 13.13 -12.82 14.03
C PRO A 312 13.76 -13.31 12.73
N VAL A 313 14.18 -12.38 11.87
CA VAL A 313 14.97 -12.68 10.67
C VAL A 313 16.42 -12.80 11.11
N ALA A 314 16.86 -14.03 11.35
CA ALA A 314 18.22 -14.34 11.74
C ALA A 314 18.84 -15.34 10.77
N ILE A 315 20.13 -15.17 10.47
CA ILE A 315 20.93 -16.18 9.79
C ILE A 315 21.36 -17.17 10.88
N GLY A 316 20.59 -18.24 11.05
CA GLY A 316 20.88 -19.30 12.00
C GLY A 316 21.73 -20.42 11.39
N GLU A 317 22.18 -21.34 12.25
CA GLU A 317 22.66 -22.65 11.81
C GLU A 317 21.52 -23.37 11.05
N PRO A 318 21.78 -23.93 9.86
CA PRO A 318 20.74 -24.57 9.06
C PRO A 318 20.14 -25.77 9.82
N SER A 319 18.85 -25.69 10.14
CA SER A 319 18.12 -26.76 10.82
C SER A 319 17.63 -27.85 9.86
N ILE A 320 17.52 -27.53 8.58
CA ILE A 320 17.16 -28.42 7.47
C ILE A 320 18.06 -28.08 6.28
N GLU A 321 18.64 -29.11 5.66
CA GLU A 321 19.38 -28.97 4.42
C GLU A 321 18.42 -29.24 3.25
N LEU A 322 18.10 -28.20 2.47
CA LEU A 322 17.38 -28.36 1.21
C LEU A 322 18.42 -28.49 0.09
N ARG A 323 18.54 -29.68 -0.48
CA ARG A 323 19.50 -29.93 -1.56
C ARG A 323 18.82 -29.79 -2.91
N SER A 324 19.42 -28.97 -3.78
CA SER A 324 18.99 -28.76 -5.16
C SER A 324 19.13 -30.01 -6.03
N ASP A 325 19.91 -31.01 -5.58
CA ASP A 325 20.06 -32.31 -6.24
C ASP A 325 18.94 -33.31 -5.90
N GLY A 326 17.98 -32.91 -5.05
CA GLY A 326 16.85 -33.76 -4.64
C GLY A 326 17.21 -34.89 -3.67
N THR A 327 18.43 -34.93 -3.13
CA THR A 327 18.87 -35.97 -2.19
C THR A 327 18.36 -35.75 -0.75
N ALA A 328 17.84 -34.56 -0.46
CA ALA A 328 17.16 -34.25 0.80
C ALA A 328 15.67 -33.98 0.55
N LEU A 329 14.81 -34.46 1.47
CA LEU A 329 13.37 -34.16 1.45
C LEU A 329 13.09 -32.96 2.36
N PRO A 330 12.24 -32.01 1.93
CA PRO A 330 11.48 -31.98 0.67
C PRO A 330 12.32 -31.64 -0.56
N PRO A 331 12.01 -32.23 -1.75
CA PRO A 331 12.77 -32.00 -2.98
C PRO A 331 12.58 -30.56 -3.47
N VAL A 332 13.68 -29.92 -3.86
CA VAL A 332 13.69 -28.53 -4.36
C VAL A 332 13.29 -28.52 -5.82
N GLY A 333 12.23 -27.76 -6.16
CA GLY A 333 11.72 -27.68 -7.53
C GLY A 333 12.48 -26.72 -8.44
N ASP A 334 12.98 -25.61 -7.90
CA ASP A 334 13.75 -24.61 -8.62
C ASP A 334 14.64 -23.80 -7.66
N VAL A 335 15.77 -23.29 -8.14
CA VAL A 335 16.71 -22.47 -7.36
C VAL A 335 17.13 -21.25 -8.17
N SER A 336 16.83 -20.07 -7.65
CA SER A 336 17.25 -18.79 -8.21
C SER A 336 18.06 -17.98 -7.20
N GLN A 337 19.18 -17.39 -7.63
CA GLN A 337 19.93 -16.43 -6.83
C GLN A 337 19.33 -15.03 -7.04
N LEU A 338 18.86 -14.41 -5.97
CA LEU A 338 18.34 -13.05 -6.01
C LEU A 338 19.46 -12.04 -5.76
N PRO A 339 19.51 -10.91 -6.51
CA PRO A 339 20.42 -9.82 -6.21
C PRO A 339 20.05 -9.23 -4.85
N ILE A 340 21.03 -9.14 -3.94
CA ILE A 340 20.85 -8.51 -2.63
C ILE A 340 21.51 -7.13 -2.63
N ALA A 341 20.97 -6.22 -1.83
CA ALA A 341 21.58 -4.92 -1.58
C ALA A 341 22.99 -5.08 -0.97
N GLN A 342 23.86 -4.10 -1.21
CA GLN A 342 25.21 -4.09 -0.64
C GLN A 342 25.15 -4.06 0.89
N PRO A 343 26.07 -4.76 1.58
CA PRO A 343 26.06 -4.82 3.04
C PRO A 343 26.35 -3.45 3.67
N PHE A 344 25.58 -3.08 4.69
CA PHE A 344 25.86 -1.89 5.50
C PHE A 344 27.10 -2.13 6.38
N TRP A 345 28.17 -1.37 6.18
CA TRP A 345 29.44 -1.62 6.87
C TRP A 345 29.56 -0.96 8.25
N ARG A 346 28.85 0.14 8.50
CA ARG A 346 28.86 0.87 9.78
C ARG A 346 27.54 1.61 9.98
N LEU A 347 26.83 1.31 11.06
CA LEU A 347 25.63 2.02 11.49
C LEU A 347 25.74 2.29 13.00
N ALA A 348 25.44 3.50 13.43
CA ALA A 348 25.36 3.85 14.85
C ALA A 348 24.24 4.87 15.07
N LEU A 349 23.28 4.52 15.93
CA LEU A 349 22.23 5.42 16.42
C LEU A 349 22.01 5.14 17.91
N GLN A 350 21.94 6.19 18.73
CA GLN A 350 21.83 6.08 20.20
C GLN A 350 20.78 7.01 20.82
N ALA A 351 19.82 7.52 20.05
CA ALA A 351 18.81 8.43 20.59
C ALA A 351 17.53 7.67 20.98
N GLU A 352 17.10 7.80 22.23
CA GLU A 352 15.73 7.46 22.63
C GLU A 352 14.75 8.51 22.07
N ARG A 353 13.58 8.07 21.59
CA ARG A 353 12.57 8.95 21.00
C ARG A 353 11.95 9.90 22.03
N ALA A 354 12.00 11.19 21.76
CA ALA A 354 11.09 12.16 22.38
C ALA A 354 9.74 12.10 21.66
N TRP A 355 8.65 11.84 22.40
CA TRP A 355 7.31 11.72 21.81
C TRP A 355 6.71 13.05 21.40
N ARG A 356 7.20 14.14 22.00
CA ARG A 356 7.01 15.50 21.51
C ARG A 356 8.36 16.16 21.31
N VAL A 357 8.54 16.79 20.17
CA VAL A 357 9.67 17.68 19.91
C VAL A 357 9.26 19.10 20.34
N HIS A 358 10.05 19.70 21.22
CA HIS A 358 9.81 21.04 21.74
C HIS A 358 10.43 22.09 20.81
N ALA A 359 9.64 23.10 20.44
CA ALA A 359 10.18 24.28 19.79
C ALA A 359 10.92 25.16 20.81
N LEU A 360 11.72 26.11 20.35
CA LEU A 360 12.42 27.05 21.22
C LEU A 360 11.45 27.83 22.13
N GLY A 361 10.25 28.17 21.63
CA GLY A 361 9.20 28.82 22.44
C GLY A 361 8.60 27.94 23.54
N ASP A 362 8.76 26.62 23.44
CA ASP A 362 8.29 25.62 24.42
C ASP A 362 9.34 25.38 25.53
N ILE A 363 10.40 26.17 25.59
CA ILE A 363 11.46 26.06 26.61
C ILE A 363 11.37 27.28 27.54
N ALA A 364 11.51 27.05 28.84
CA ALA A 364 11.65 28.11 29.82
C ALA A 364 13.08 28.66 29.78
N PHE A 365 13.19 29.95 29.47
CA PHE A 365 14.45 30.70 29.57
C PHE A 365 14.38 31.66 30.75
N THR A 366 15.53 31.84 31.40
CA THR A 366 15.76 32.83 32.46
C THR A 366 15.70 34.27 31.95
N ALA A 367 15.96 34.47 30.66
CA ALA A 367 15.89 35.76 29.96
C ALA A 367 15.03 35.67 28.69
N PRO A 368 14.38 36.77 28.26
CA PRO A 368 13.64 36.79 27.00
C PRO A 368 14.59 36.57 25.82
N LEU A 369 14.17 35.76 24.86
CA LEU A 369 14.93 35.52 23.65
C LEU A 369 14.73 36.68 22.66
N ILE A 370 15.82 37.32 22.24
CA ILE A 370 15.80 38.48 21.36
C ILE A 370 16.72 38.23 20.17
N GLU A 371 16.17 38.26 18.95
CA GLU A 371 16.96 38.25 17.72
C GLU A 371 17.64 39.61 17.53
N VAL A 372 18.98 39.61 17.58
CA VAL A 372 19.80 40.82 17.37
C VAL A 372 20.36 40.89 15.95
N GLY A 373 20.30 39.78 15.21
CA GLY A 373 20.80 39.70 13.83
C GLY A 373 22.27 39.27 13.78
N ALA A 374 23.04 39.80 12.83
CA ALA A 374 24.43 39.39 12.65
C ALA A 374 25.31 39.79 13.84
N TYR A 375 26.21 38.90 14.29
CA TYR A 375 27.16 39.20 15.35
C TYR A 375 28.07 40.40 14.98
N GLN A 376 28.21 41.35 15.91
CA GLN A 376 29.06 42.52 15.81
C GLN A 376 30.06 42.56 16.99
N PRO A 377 31.38 42.55 16.74
CA PRO A 377 32.38 42.52 17.82
C PRO A 377 32.31 43.68 18.81
N GLY A 378 31.80 44.84 18.39
CA GLY A 378 31.67 46.05 19.21
C GLY A 378 30.39 46.15 20.02
N GLU A 379 29.45 45.22 19.88
CA GLU A 379 28.16 45.25 20.56
C GLU A 379 28.21 44.57 21.92
N THR A 380 27.43 45.05 22.89
CA THR A 380 27.27 44.40 24.20
C THR A 380 26.10 43.43 24.17
N TYR A 381 26.40 42.14 24.26
CA TYR A 381 25.37 41.10 24.30
C TYR A 381 24.98 40.78 25.74
N ARG A 382 23.72 40.38 25.92
CA ARG A 382 23.11 40.01 27.21
C ARG A 382 22.50 38.63 27.09
N GLU A 383 22.30 37.95 28.22
CA GLU A 383 21.61 36.66 28.27
C GLU A 383 20.28 36.73 27.51
N GLY A 384 20.05 35.79 26.59
CA GLY A 384 18.86 35.77 25.74
C GLY A 384 19.05 36.36 24.34
N ASN A 385 20.13 37.12 24.08
CA ASN A 385 20.40 37.63 22.75
C ASN A 385 20.81 36.52 21.78
N ILE A 386 20.18 36.48 20.62
CA ILE A 386 20.48 35.53 19.55
C ILE A 386 21.16 36.27 18.40
N VAL A 387 22.28 35.73 17.94
CA VAL A 387 23.03 36.26 16.79
C VAL A 387 23.22 35.20 15.72
N SER A 388 23.37 35.66 14.48
CA SER A 388 23.80 34.84 13.34
C SER A 388 25.25 35.16 12.95
N LEU A 389 25.96 34.14 12.46
CA LEU A 389 27.24 34.31 11.79
C LEU A 389 27.06 34.25 10.26
N PRO A 390 28.03 34.74 9.47
CA PRO A 390 27.96 34.71 8.00
C PRO A 390 27.81 33.30 7.39
N ASP A 391 28.17 32.26 8.15
CA ASP A 391 28.01 30.85 7.77
C ASP A 391 26.58 30.32 7.99
N GLY A 392 25.65 31.19 8.43
CA GLY A 392 24.25 30.83 8.72
C GLY A 392 24.05 30.15 10.08
N SER A 393 25.11 29.90 10.85
CA SER A 393 24.98 29.38 12.21
C SER A 393 24.35 30.40 13.16
N ARG A 394 23.57 29.92 14.12
CA ARG A 394 22.87 30.76 15.11
C ARG A 394 23.31 30.43 16.51
N TRP A 395 23.48 31.47 17.33
CA TRP A 395 24.08 31.38 18.65
C TRP A 395 23.28 32.17 19.67
N LEU A 396 23.04 31.56 20.83
CA LEU A 396 22.41 32.17 21.99
C LEU A 396 23.46 32.62 23.00
N TYR A 397 23.40 33.88 23.43
CA TYR A 397 24.21 34.37 24.52
C TYR A 397 23.67 33.85 25.86
N VAL A 398 24.49 33.12 26.62
CA VAL A 398 24.08 32.40 27.84
C VAL A 398 24.75 32.92 29.12
N PHE A 399 25.64 33.91 29.02
CA PHE A 399 26.34 34.43 30.20
C PHE A 399 25.48 35.48 30.92
N ALA A 400 25.40 35.39 32.24
CA ALA A 400 24.53 36.25 33.05
C ALA A 400 24.96 37.74 33.03
N THR A 401 26.26 38.02 32.87
CA THR A 401 26.79 39.39 32.86
C THR A 401 26.97 39.89 31.42
N PRO A 402 26.35 41.00 31.02
CA PRO A 402 26.56 41.58 29.70
C PRO A 402 28.02 41.88 29.40
N SER A 403 28.51 41.50 28.21
CA SER A 403 29.87 41.82 27.78
C SER A 403 30.02 41.90 26.25
N THR A 404 31.12 42.49 25.81
CA THR A 404 31.44 42.79 24.40
C THR A 404 32.70 42.03 23.96
N GLY A 405 32.81 41.73 22.66
CA GLY A 405 34.01 41.13 22.06
C GLY A 405 34.16 39.62 22.22
N ASN A 406 33.15 38.92 22.75
CA ASN A 406 33.15 37.46 22.82
C ASN A 406 32.64 36.89 21.50
N THR A 407 33.50 36.29 20.68
CA THR A 407 33.08 35.67 19.41
C THR A 407 32.34 34.33 19.66
N PRO A 408 31.20 34.06 19.00
CA PRO A 408 30.52 32.77 19.08
C PRO A 408 31.39 31.62 18.55
N ALA A 409 31.50 30.53 19.33
CA ALA A 409 32.28 29.34 18.99
C ALA A 409 31.83 28.13 19.82
N ILE A 410 32.03 26.92 19.29
CA ILE A 410 31.70 25.66 20.00
C ILE A 410 32.54 25.57 21.27
N GLY A 411 31.89 25.31 22.41
CA GLY A 411 32.55 25.24 23.72
C GLY A 411 32.81 26.61 24.37
N SER A 412 32.28 27.71 23.81
CA SER A 412 32.31 29.02 24.46
C SER A 412 31.51 29.01 25.76
N THR A 413 32.02 29.71 26.78
CA THR A 413 31.28 29.96 28.02
C THR A 413 30.21 31.04 27.88
N TYR A 414 30.26 31.81 26.79
CA TYR A 414 29.34 32.93 26.54
C TYR A 414 28.23 32.59 25.56
N TRP A 415 28.48 31.65 24.65
CA TRP A 415 27.59 31.33 23.53
C TRP A 415 27.26 29.85 23.48
N ALA A 416 25.97 29.54 23.35
CA ALA A 416 25.47 28.21 23.05
C ALA A 416 24.99 28.17 21.58
N MET A 417 25.39 27.13 20.84
CA MET A 417 24.97 26.96 19.45
C MET A 417 23.49 26.52 19.39
N LEU A 418 22.67 27.25 18.65
CA LEU A 418 21.26 26.90 18.38
C LEU A 418 21.12 26.12 17.07
N SER A 419 21.84 26.54 16.03
CA SER A 419 21.92 25.83 14.75
C SER A 419 23.32 25.92 14.20
N GLY A 420 23.78 24.81 13.60
CA GLY A 420 25.08 24.78 12.92
C GLY A 420 25.09 25.63 11.64
N PRO A 421 26.25 25.73 10.98
CA PRO A 421 26.39 26.39 9.68
C PRO A 421 25.40 25.82 8.67
N VAL A 422 24.84 26.68 7.84
CA VAL A 422 23.99 26.25 6.73
C VAL A 422 24.91 25.87 5.57
N GLU A 423 25.12 24.58 5.36
CA GLU A 423 25.80 24.10 4.14
C GLU A 423 24.91 24.36 2.94
N ALA A 424 25.34 25.27 2.06
CA ALA A 424 24.70 25.46 0.77
C ALA A 424 24.90 24.18 -0.07
N ARG A 425 23.79 23.59 -0.51
CA ARG A 425 23.75 22.38 -1.34
C ARG A 425 23.17 22.71 -2.71
N TYR A 426 23.67 22.05 -3.74
CA TYR A 426 23.04 22.08 -5.05
C TYR A 426 21.70 21.32 -5.03
N ALA A 427 20.88 21.47 -6.08
CA ALA A 427 19.57 20.82 -6.18
C ALA A 427 19.62 19.28 -6.12
N ASP A 428 20.80 18.69 -6.38
CA ASP A 428 21.08 17.26 -6.28
C ASP A 428 21.58 16.83 -4.87
N GLY A 429 21.64 17.75 -3.90
CA GLY A 429 22.05 17.50 -2.52
C GLY A 429 23.55 17.57 -2.27
N THR A 430 24.37 17.83 -3.31
CA THR A 430 25.84 17.90 -3.18
C THR A 430 26.25 19.16 -2.40
N PRO A 431 27.05 19.05 -1.32
CA PRO A 431 27.62 20.23 -0.64
C PRO A 431 28.48 21.03 -1.62
N ILE A 432 28.28 22.35 -1.65
CA ILE A 432 29.07 23.25 -2.52
C ILE A 432 30.58 23.14 -2.26
N ASP A 433 30.97 22.82 -1.02
CA ASP A 433 32.37 22.67 -0.63
C ASP A 433 33.04 21.43 -1.23
N ASP A 434 32.29 20.37 -1.56
CA ASP A 434 32.80 19.16 -2.21
C ASP A 434 33.16 19.39 -3.69
N LEU A 435 32.71 20.51 -4.27
CA LEU A 435 32.98 20.90 -5.66
C LEU A 435 34.07 21.98 -5.78
N LYS A 436 34.72 22.38 -4.68
CA LYS A 436 35.85 23.32 -4.73
C LYS A 436 37.08 22.67 -5.38
N PRO A 437 37.62 23.21 -6.50
CA PRO A 437 38.86 22.69 -7.08
C PRO A 437 40.03 22.95 -6.12
N ALA A 438 40.79 21.90 -5.81
CA ALA A 438 41.97 21.98 -4.93
C ALA A 438 43.20 22.61 -5.61
N GLN A 439 43.08 23.83 -6.16
CA GLN A 439 44.20 24.57 -6.74
C GLN A 439 44.48 25.90 -6.01
N PRO A 440 45.75 26.23 -5.71
CA PRO A 440 46.13 27.52 -5.15
C PRO A 440 45.77 28.67 -6.10
N GLY A 441 44.94 29.61 -5.65
CA GLY A 441 44.57 30.82 -6.41
C GLY A 441 43.21 30.79 -7.13
N ALA A 442 42.36 29.79 -6.87
CA ALA A 442 41.02 29.71 -7.46
C ALA A 442 39.96 30.66 -6.83
N ASP A 443 40.33 31.46 -5.82
CA ASP A 443 39.44 32.47 -5.25
C ASP A 443 39.49 33.77 -6.07
N VAL A 444 38.72 33.80 -7.16
CA VAL A 444 38.29 35.05 -7.82
C VAL A 444 36.90 35.49 -7.34
N THR A 445 36.33 34.79 -6.36
CA THR A 445 35.06 35.18 -5.75
C THR A 445 35.28 36.42 -4.89
N GLY A 446 36.38 36.51 -4.13
CA GLY A 446 36.75 37.74 -3.40
C GLY A 446 36.90 38.98 -4.31
N ASP A 447 37.49 38.82 -5.50
CA ASP A 447 37.76 39.93 -6.43
C ASP A 447 36.54 40.38 -7.25
N ASN A 448 35.60 39.47 -7.53
CA ASN A 448 34.37 39.80 -8.28
C ASN A 448 33.20 40.20 -7.38
N THR A 449 33.12 39.68 -6.15
CA THR A 449 32.09 40.10 -5.18
C THR A 449 32.36 41.52 -4.67
N SER A 450 33.62 41.98 -4.63
CA SER A 450 33.95 43.36 -4.26
C SER A 450 33.66 44.40 -5.35
N LYS A 451 33.45 43.97 -6.61
CA LYS A 451 33.10 44.87 -7.73
C LYS A 451 31.60 44.97 -8.00
N ASP A 452 30.82 43.98 -7.56
CA ASP A 452 29.37 43.89 -7.79
C ASP A 452 28.53 44.19 -6.54
N THR A 453 29.17 44.60 -5.44
CA THR A 453 28.50 44.81 -4.14
C THR A 453 27.60 46.05 -4.11
N GLU A 454 27.72 46.95 -5.09
CA GLU A 454 26.96 48.20 -5.09
C GLU A 454 25.97 48.36 -6.25
N ASN A 455 26.12 47.68 -7.41
CA ASN A 455 25.26 47.92 -8.57
C ASN A 455 24.93 46.66 -9.41
N VAL A 456 23.66 46.26 -9.48
CA VAL A 456 23.19 45.22 -10.41
C VAL A 456 22.72 45.90 -11.70
N GLY A 457 23.46 45.71 -12.81
CA GLY A 457 23.09 46.29 -14.11
C GLY A 457 23.12 47.83 -14.17
N GLY A 458 23.95 48.47 -13.35
CA GLY A 458 24.08 49.94 -13.30
C GLY A 458 23.05 50.65 -12.40
N ARG A 459 22.23 49.91 -11.64
CA ARG A 459 21.35 50.43 -10.58
C ARG A 459 21.83 49.97 -9.21
N PRO A 460 21.70 50.80 -8.15
CA PRO A 460 22.06 50.42 -6.79
C PRO A 460 21.35 49.14 -6.34
N SER A 461 22.07 48.20 -5.72
CA SER A 461 21.52 46.91 -5.26
C SER A 461 20.35 47.08 -4.27
N THR A 462 20.37 48.14 -3.47
CA THR A 462 19.28 48.52 -2.55
C THR A 462 18.00 48.92 -3.28
N GLU A 463 18.09 49.51 -4.46
CA GLU A 463 16.94 49.95 -5.26
C GLU A 463 16.25 48.75 -5.93
N VAL A 464 17.05 47.76 -6.37
CA VAL A 464 16.54 46.51 -6.98
C VAL A 464 15.80 45.64 -5.96
N ILE A 465 16.35 45.52 -4.74
CA ILE A 465 15.70 44.79 -3.65
C ILE A 465 14.38 45.46 -3.25
N ILE A 466 14.36 46.80 -3.15
CA ILE A 466 13.12 47.54 -2.82
C ILE A 466 12.04 47.38 -3.90
N ASP A 467 12.41 47.38 -5.19
CA ASP A 467 11.45 47.18 -6.28
C ASP A 467 10.88 45.75 -6.27
N GLN A 468 11.70 44.75 -5.97
CA GLN A 468 11.29 43.35 -5.88
C GLN A 468 10.41 43.09 -4.66
N ASP A 469 10.79 43.62 -3.49
CA ASP A 469 10.00 43.52 -2.25
C ASP A 469 8.67 44.27 -2.38
N ARG A 470 8.65 45.44 -3.04
CA ARG A 470 7.40 46.17 -3.31
C ARG A 470 6.47 45.40 -4.25
N GLY A 471 7.03 44.66 -5.21
CA GLY A 471 6.27 43.73 -6.06
C GLY A 471 5.62 42.60 -5.27
N LEU A 472 6.40 41.93 -4.41
CA LEU A 472 5.92 40.83 -3.56
C LEU A 472 4.88 41.31 -2.53
N ILE A 473 5.10 42.47 -1.89
CA ILE A 473 4.16 43.06 -0.94
C ILE A 473 2.83 43.39 -1.62
N ASN A 474 2.85 43.95 -2.83
CA ASN A 474 1.62 44.27 -3.56
C ASN A 474 0.83 43.01 -3.95
N GLN A 475 1.53 41.93 -4.32
CA GLN A 475 0.90 40.62 -4.56
C GLN A 475 0.30 40.04 -3.28
N LEU A 476 1.04 40.10 -2.15
CA LEU A 476 0.56 39.60 -0.87
C LEU A 476 -0.70 40.36 -0.38
N ILE A 477 -0.72 41.68 -0.54
CA ILE A 477 -1.88 42.53 -0.20
C ILE A 477 -3.09 42.19 -1.08
N ALA A 478 -2.89 41.96 -2.38
CA ALA A 478 -3.97 41.56 -3.29
C ALA A 478 -4.57 40.20 -2.89
N SER A 479 -3.72 39.22 -2.59
CA SER A 479 -4.13 37.88 -2.14
C SER A 479 -4.87 37.92 -0.79
N ALA A 480 -4.38 38.71 0.16
CA ALA A 480 -5.02 38.86 1.47
C ALA A 480 -6.40 39.54 1.38
N ARG A 481 -6.56 40.53 0.50
CA ARG A 481 -7.86 41.17 0.25
C ARG A 481 -8.87 40.19 -0.36
N ALA A 482 -8.44 39.40 -1.35
CA ALA A 482 -9.29 38.37 -1.95
C ALA A 482 -9.73 37.30 -0.94
N GLU A 483 -8.86 36.92 0.00
CA GLU A 483 -9.21 35.97 1.05
C GLU A 483 -10.19 36.55 2.08
N VAL A 484 -10.01 37.80 2.49
CA VAL A 484 -10.95 38.49 3.39
C VAL A 484 -12.33 38.62 2.74
N ASP A 485 -12.40 38.89 1.44
CA ASP A 485 -13.67 38.96 0.72
C ASP A 485 -14.34 37.59 0.56
N ARG A 486 -13.57 36.51 0.34
CA ARG A 486 -14.09 35.12 0.40
C ARG A 486 -14.67 34.76 1.76
N GLN A 487 -13.98 35.13 2.84
CA GLN A 487 -14.42 34.87 4.23
C GLN A 487 -15.70 35.66 4.55
N ARG A 488 -15.79 36.92 4.11
CA ARG A 488 -16.99 37.77 4.28
C ARG A 488 -18.20 37.25 3.49
N LEU A 489 -17.96 36.66 2.32
CA LEU A 489 -19.02 36.06 1.51
C LEU A 489 -19.53 34.75 2.13
N ARG A 490 -18.62 33.88 2.59
CA ARG A 490 -18.97 32.67 3.36
C ARG A 490 -19.77 32.98 4.63
N ALA A 491 -19.39 34.03 5.37
CA ALA A 491 -20.09 34.46 6.57
C ALA A 491 -21.52 34.98 6.31
N ARG A 492 -21.85 35.39 5.07
CA ARG A 492 -23.21 35.80 4.67
C ARG A 492 -24.08 34.67 4.16
N LEU A 493 -23.51 33.53 3.76
CA LEU A 493 -24.19 32.45 3.05
C LEU A 493 -24.84 31.38 3.94
N PHE A 494 -24.63 31.38 5.26
CA PHE A 494 -25.26 30.39 6.15
C PHE A 494 -25.86 30.94 7.45
N PRO A 495 -26.90 31.79 7.39
CA PRO A 495 -27.88 31.91 8.46
C PRO A 495 -29.20 31.24 8.02
N GLY A 496 -29.21 29.90 7.94
CA GLY A 496 -30.42 29.06 8.04
C GLY A 496 -31.67 29.40 7.22
N GLY A 497 -31.60 29.54 5.90
CA GLY A 497 -32.79 29.66 5.03
C GLY A 497 -32.46 29.42 3.55
N ASP A 498 -33.48 28.98 2.80
CA ASP A 498 -33.43 28.75 1.33
C ASP A 498 -32.61 29.81 0.59
N GLY A 499 -31.81 29.39 -0.40
CA GLY A 499 -30.91 30.30 -1.09
C GLY A 499 -30.37 29.76 -2.40
N ALA A 500 -30.03 30.67 -3.31
CA ALA A 500 -29.31 30.37 -4.53
C ALA A 500 -28.05 31.25 -4.61
N ALA A 501 -26.95 30.68 -5.07
CA ALA A 501 -25.67 31.37 -5.23
C ALA A 501 -25.05 31.05 -6.59
N VAL A 502 -24.37 32.04 -7.15
CA VAL A 502 -23.49 31.88 -8.31
C VAL A 502 -22.13 32.46 -7.91
N GLU A 503 -21.10 31.63 -7.91
CA GLU A 503 -19.71 32.01 -7.66
C GLU A 503 -18.90 31.82 -8.94
N THR A 504 -18.09 32.81 -9.30
CA THR A 504 -17.21 32.75 -10.46
C THR A 504 -15.80 33.18 -10.07
N LEU A 505 -14.83 32.31 -10.26
CA LEU A 505 -13.41 32.58 -10.08
C LEU A 505 -12.72 32.62 -11.45
N ILE A 506 -11.99 33.70 -11.72
CA ILE A 506 -11.14 33.83 -12.90
C ILE A 506 -9.69 33.91 -12.41
N ARG A 507 -8.85 32.96 -12.82
CA ARG A 507 -7.41 32.92 -12.50
C ARG A 507 -6.61 33.06 -13.78
N ARG A 508 -5.58 33.89 -13.72
CA ARG A 508 -4.61 34.10 -14.80
C ARG A 508 -3.22 34.13 -14.20
N GLU A 509 -2.36 33.23 -14.64
CA GLU A 509 -0.96 33.18 -14.23
C GLU A 509 -0.09 33.07 -15.48
N SER A 510 1.01 33.80 -15.51
CA SER A 510 2.02 33.63 -16.55
C SER A 510 3.41 33.87 -15.98
N ASP A 511 4.35 33.01 -16.34
CA ASP A 511 5.78 33.20 -16.12
C ASP A 511 6.54 33.14 -17.46
N ALA A 512 7.87 33.06 -17.41
CA ALA A 512 8.71 33.09 -18.61
C ALA A 512 8.55 31.86 -19.53
N ARG A 513 7.95 30.77 -19.05
CA ARG A 513 7.78 29.53 -19.81
C ARG A 513 6.33 29.04 -19.88
N SER A 514 5.46 29.48 -18.97
CA SER A 514 4.09 28.99 -18.87
C SER A 514 3.05 30.09 -18.81
N ALA A 515 1.85 29.79 -19.32
CA ALA A 515 0.66 30.62 -19.19
C ALA A 515 -0.55 29.74 -18.85
N LEU A 516 -1.28 30.11 -17.81
CA LEU A 516 -2.50 29.48 -17.33
C LEU A 516 -3.66 30.49 -17.35
N ALA A 517 -4.75 30.11 -17.99
CA ALA A 517 -6.04 30.79 -17.89
C ALA A 517 -7.10 29.82 -17.39
N GLN A 518 -7.76 30.15 -16.28
CA GLN A 518 -8.77 29.29 -15.66
C GLN A 518 -10.03 30.10 -15.29
N LEU A 519 -11.20 29.52 -15.56
CA LEU A 519 -12.51 30.01 -15.15
C LEU A 519 -13.24 28.88 -14.41
N VAL A 520 -13.52 29.09 -13.13
CA VAL A 520 -14.30 28.16 -12.30
C VAL A 520 -15.64 28.82 -11.98
N THR A 521 -16.75 28.13 -12.25
CA THR A 521 -18.09 28.61 -11.92
C THR A 521 -18.83 27.58 -11.08
N THR A 522 -19.39 28.02 -9.96
CA THR A 522 -20.26 27.21 -9.11
C THR A 522 -21.62 27.86 -9.04
N VAL A 523 -22.66 27.14 -9.41
CA VAL A 523 -24.06 27.52 -9.22
C VAL A 523 -24.65 26.56 -8.20
N SER A 524 -25.16 27.07 -7.09
CA SER A 524 -25.84 26.25 -6.08
C SER A 524 -27.23 26.80 -5.79
N ALA A 525 -28.15 25.88 -5.51
CA ALA A 525 -29.47 26.18 -5.01
C ALA A 525 -29.81 25.19 -3.90
N ALA A 526 -30.25 25.71 -2.76
CA ALA A 526 -30.70 24.93 -1.63
C ALA A 526 -32.13 25.34 -1.25
N SER A 527 -33.00 24.35 -1.06
CA SER A 527 -34.32 24.56 -0.48
C SER A 527 -34.64 23.43 0.51
N GLY A 528 -34.89 23.79 1.77
CA GLY A 528 -35.08 22.83 2.86
C GLY A 528 -33.89 21.87 3.01
N VAL A 529 -34.13 20.56 2.81
CA VAL A 529 -33.11 19.50 2.88
C VAL A 529 -32.53 19.14 1.52
N THR A 530 -32.93 19.80 0.43
CA THR A 530 -32.47 19.50 -0.93
C THR A 530 -31.45 20.52 -1.39
N GLU A 531 -30.30 20.04 -1.84
CA GLU A 531 -29.23 20.84 -2.43
C GLU A 531 -28.97 20.36 -3.86
N ALA A 532 -28.88 21.32 -4.78
CA ALA A 532 -28.44 21.12 -6.15
C ALA A 532 -27.23 22.01 -6.42
N THR A 533 -26.15 21.43 -6.94
CA THR A 533 -24.95 22.16 -7.31
C THR A 533 -24.53 21.85 -8.73
N VAL A 534 -24.10 22.86 -9.47
CA VAL A 534 -23.46 22.76 -10.78
C VAL A 534 -22.10 23.43 -10.67
N PHE A 535 -21.06 22.69 -10.96
CA PHE A 535 -19.67 23.11 -10.91
C PHE A 535 -19.05 22.96 -12.29
N GLN A 536 -18.40 24.01 -12.77
CA GLN A 536 -17.76 24.05 -14.08
C GLN A 536 -16.32 24.57 -13.94
N VAL A 537 -15.37 23.92 -14.62
CA VAL A 537 -14.00 24.39 -14.79
C VAL A 537 -13.69 24.47 -16.28
N LEU A 538 -13.21 25.63 -16.72
CA LEU A 538 -12.60 25.87 -18.02
C LEU A 538 -11.15 26.23 -17.78
N GLU A 539 -10.23 25.51 -18.40
CA GLU A 539 -8.80 25.69 -18.21
C GLU A 539 -8.04 25.58 -19.51
N ALA A 540 -7.08 26.47 -19.70
CA ALA A 540 -6.12 26.42 -20.79
C ALA A 540 -4.73 26.71 -20.22
N MET A 541 -3.78 25.81 -20.48
CA MET A 541 -2.40 25.95 -20.06
C MET A 541 -1.46 25.67 -21.25
N THR A 542 -0.38 26.43 -21.33
CA THR A 542 0.74 26.19 -22.26
C THR A 542 2.05 26.34 -21.49
N ASP A 543 3.06 25.51 -21.74
CA ASP A 543 4.37 25.57 -21.05
C ASP A 543 5.60 25.68 -21.99
N GLY A 544 5.37 26.09 -23.23
CA GLY A 544 6.41 26.37 -24.23
C GLY A 544 6.75 25.17 -25.12
N GLU A 545 6.47 23.94 -24.69
CA GLU A 545 6.64 22.72 -25.47
C GLU A 545 5.33 21.92 -25.58
N GLU A 546 4.49 21.96 -24.55
CA GLU A 546 3.21 21.28 -24.47
C GLU A 546 2.09 22.25 -24.04
N GLY A 547 0.84 21.78 -24.17
CA GLY A 547 -0.31 22.54 -23.73
C GLY A 547 -1.56 21.68 -23.66
N PHE A 548 -2.45 22.04 -22.74
CA PHE A 548 -3.75 21.39 -22.63
C PHE A 548 -4.89 22.40 -22.49
N ALA A 549 -6.04 22.02 -23.03
CA ALA A 549 -7.31 22.67 -22.76
C ALA A 549 -8.24 21.64 -22.09
N ARG A 550 -8.81 22.03 -20.95
CA ARG A 550 -9.69 21.17 -20.15
C ARG A 550 -11.04 21.86 -19.89
N PHE A 551 -12.11 21.13 -20.14
CA PHE A 551 -13.45 21.46 -19.68
C PHE A 551 -13.96 20.36 -18.77
N LEU A 552 -14.41 20.73 -17.57
CA LEU A 552 -15.02 19.81 -16.59
C LEU A 552 -16.35 20.38 -16.12
N MET A 553 -17.40 19.56 -16.11
CA MET A 553 -18.68 19.90 -15.50
C MET A 553 -19.15 18.80 -14.53
N ARG A 554 -19.61 19.20 -13.35
CA ARG A 554 -20.19 18.31 -12.34
C ARG A 554 -21.54 18.87 -11.92
N ALA A 555 -22.57 18.05 -11.96
CA ALA A 555 -23.89 18.40 -11.44
C ALA A 555 -24.28 17.40 -10.35
N GLU A 556 -24.67 17.89 -9.19
CA GLU A 556 -25.05 17.07 -8.04
C GLU A 556 -26.43 17.47 -7.54
N VAL A 557 -27.23 16.46 -7.24
CA VAL A 557 -28.48 16.60 -6.49
C VAL A 557 -28.51 15.45 -5.50
N ILE A 558 -28.92 15.69 -4.25
CA ILE A 558 -28.91 14.69 -3.18
C ILE A 558 -29.36 13.30 -3.66
N GLY A 559 -28.45 12.32 -3.55
CA GLY A 559 -28.70 10.91 -3.91
C GLY A 559 -28.32 10.51 -5.34
N GLY A 560 -27.84 11.43 -6.19
CA GLY A 560 -27.35 11.11 -7.53
C GLY A 560 -26.20 12.02 -7.96
N VAL A 561 -25.09 11.42 -8.38
CA VAL A 561 -23.95 12.15 -8.94
C VAL A 561 -23.99 11.97 -10.46
N ALA A 562 -24.12 13.08 -11.19
CA ALA A 562 -23.92 13.08 -12.64
C ALA A 562 -22.68 13.90 -12.97
N ARG A 563 -21.56 13.23 -13.27
CA ARG A 563 -20.35 13.89 -13.78
C ARG A 563 -20.46 13.98 -15.30
N PHE A 564 -20.60 15.19 -15.82
CA PHE A 564 -20.72 15.43 -17.25
C PHE A 564 -19.38 15.91 -17.80
N ALA A 565 -18.71 15.03 -18.55
CA ALA A 565 -17.58 15.33 -19.44
C ALA A 565 -16.32 15.91 -18.78
N SER A 566 -15.24 15.13 -18.77
CA SER A 566 -13.89 15.72 -18.96
C SER A 566 -13.59 15.71 -20.45
N LEU A 567 -13.37 16.89 -21.04
CA LEU A 567 -12.82 17.01 -22.39
C LEU A 567 -11.40 17.56 -22.25
N GLU A 568 -10.41 16.73 -22.56
CA GLU A 568 -9.00 17.08 -22.48
C GLU A 568 -8.40 17.04 -23.89
N GLY A 569 -7.94 18.20 -24.37
CA GLY A 569 -7.22 18.33 -25.62
C GLY A 569 -5.75 18.59 -25.34
N TYR A 570 -4.87 17.70 -25.81
CA TYR A 570 -3.41 17.83 -25.70
C TYR A 570 -2.80 18.32 -27.02
N VAL A 571 -1.83 19.23 -26.94
CA VAL A 571 -0.97 19.58 -28.06
C VAL A 571 0.32 18.75 -27.95
N GLY A 572 0.60 17.88 -28.93
CA GLY A 572 1.83 17.05 -28.92
C GLY A 572 1.68 15.58 -29.36
N GLY A 573 0.49 15.13 -29.79
CA GLY A 573 0.24 13.74 -30.22
C GLY A 573 -0.38 12.83 -29.15
N GLY A 574 -0.73 13.38 -27.98
CA GLY A 574 -1.56 12.69 -26.98
C GLY A 574 -3.01 12.51 -27.45
N LEU A 575 -3.64 11.41 -27.02
CA LEU A 575 -5.06 11.14 -27.29
C LEU A 575 -5.93 12.19 -26.60
N SER A 576 -6.86 12.80 -27.33
CA SER A 576 -7.93 13.61 -26.72
C SER A 576 -9.04 12.68 -26.24
N ALA A 577 -9.36 12.73 -24.95
CA ALA A 577 -10.38 11.88 -24.34
C ALA A 577 -11.64 12.69 -23.99
N LEU A 578 -12.79 12.02 -24.10
CA LEU A 578 -14.08 12.53 -23.65
C LEU A 578 -14.68 11.50 -22.67
N ASP A 579 -14.53 11.77 -21.37
CA ASP A 579 -14.93 10.84 -20.32
C ASP A 579 -16.27 11.24 -19.69
N PHE A 580 -17.20 10.29 -19.63
CA PHE A 580 -18.48 10.44 -18.93
C PHE A 580 -18.53 9.47 -17.75
N THR A 581 -18.89 9.94 -16.55
CA THR A 581 -19.20 9.05 -15.41
C THR A 581 -20.65 9.27 -15.01
N ALA A 582 -21.49 8.34 -15.42
CA ALA A 582 -22.92 8.36 -15.14
C ALA A 582 -23.43 6.93 -14.97
N ASP A 583 -24.44 6.75 -14.12
CA ASP A 583 -25.14 5.46 -13.97
C ASP A 583 -25.80 5.03 -15.30
N ARG A 584 -26.19 6.02 -16.12
CA ARG A 584 -26.88 5.80 -17.38
C ARG A 584 -26.62 6.89 -18.42
N ILE A 585 -26.29 6.48 -19.64
CA ILE A 585 -26.19 7.35 -20.81
C ILE A 585 -27.21 6.91 -21.86
N ARG A 586 -28.04 7.83 -22.35
CA ARG A 586 -29.06 7.56 -23.37
C ARG A 586 -28.95 8.53 -24.53
N PHE A 587 -29.00 7.98 -25.73
CA PHE A 587 -29.21 8.73 -26.95
C PHE A 587 -30.66 8.51 -27.39
N ILE A 588 -31.45 9.58 -27.35
CA ILE A 588 -32.90 9.54 -27.49
C ILE A 588 -33.30 10.15 -28.82
N ASP A 589 -34.21 9.48 -29.53
CA ASP A 589 -34.88 10.08 -30.69
C ASP A 589 -35.76 11.24 -30.21
N PRO A 590 -35.50 12.49 -30.64
CA PRO A 590 -36.22 13.66 -30.13
C PRO A 590 -37.72 13.63 -30.44
N ASP A 591 -38.15 12.91 -31.49
CA ASP A 591 -39.55 12.87 -31.91
C ASP A 591 -40.34 11.78 -31.17
N THR A 592 -39.68 10.70 -30.76
CA THR A 592 -40.35 9.54 -30.14
C THR A 592 -40.02 9.33 -28.67
N SER A 593 -39.00 10.01 -28.15
CA SER A 593 -38.46 9.82 -26.79
C SER A 593 -37.95 8.39 -26.49
N VAL A 594 -37.77 7.56 -27.52
CA VAL A 594 -37.25 6.19 -27.40
C VAL A 594 -35.71 6.21 -27.55
N PRO A 595 -34.95 5.54 -26.66
CA PRO A 595 -33.49 5.48 -26.80
C PRO A 595 -33.07 4.52 -27.93
N TYR A 596 -32.22 4.99 -28.85
CA TYR A 596 -31.66 4.17 -29.92
C TYR A 596 -30.31 3.53 -29.56
N ILE A 597 -29.55 4.17 -28.67
CA ILE A 597 -28.36 3.62 -27.99
C ILE A 597 -28.46 3.98 -26.52
N TYR A 598 -28.27 3.02 -25.64
CA TYR A 598 -28.10 3.30 -24.22
C TYR A 598 -27.05 2.41 -23.55
N PHE A 599 -26.36 3.00 -22.59
CA PHE A 599 -25.39 2.37 -21.71
C PHE A 599 -26.01 2.33 -20.32
N ASP A 600 -26.14 1.13 -19.73
CA ASP A 600 -26.76 0.93 -18.42
C ASP A 600 -25.84 0.03 -17.60
N VAL A 601 -25.55 0.45 -16.36
CA VAL A 601 -24.93 -0.41 -15.35
C VAL A 601 -26.08 -0.97 -14.52
N ASP A 602 -26.28 -2.29 -14.55
CA ASP A 602 -27.34 -2.90 -13.77
C ASP A 602 -27.04 -2.84 -12.26
N ALA A 603 -28.01 -3.24 -11.44
CA ALA A 603 -27.87 -3.24 -9.98
C ALA A 603 -26.73 -4.15 -9.46
N ASN A 604 -26.14 -4.99 -10.32
CA ASN A 604 -25.02 -5.88 -9.99
C ASN A 604 -23.68 -5.32 -10.47
N GLY A 605 -23.64 -4.10 -11.01
CA GLY A 605 -22.41 -3.48 -11.51
C GLY A 605 -22.01 -3.94 -12.92
N ILE A 606 -22.88 -4.64 -13.65
CA ILE A 606 -22.59 -5.11 -15.01
C ILE A 606 -22.99 -4.03 -16.02
N GLY A 607 -22.00 -3.44 -16.70
CA GLY A 607 -22.23 -2.49 -17.79
C GLY A 607 -22.70 -3.18 -19.07
N THR A 608 -23.87 -2.80 -19.58
CA THR A 608 -24.40 -3.27 -20.86
C THR A 608 -24.60 -2.12 -21.83
N MET A 609 -24.20 -2.31 -23.09
CA MET A 609 -24.54 -1.42 -24.21
C MET A 609 -25.67 -2.06 -25.01
N ARG A 610 -26.79 -1.35 -25.17
CA ARG A 610 -27.88 -1.78 -26.05
C ARG A 610 -28.10 -0.75 -27.14
N ALA A 611 -28.20 -1.22 -28.38
CA ALA A 611 -28.46 -0.38 -29.53
C ALA A 611 -29.46 -1.06 -30.47
N SER A 612 -30.53 -0.35 -30.85
CA SER A 612 -31.67 -0.94 -31.57
C SER A 612 -31.57 -0.87 -33.08
N LYS A 613 -30.70 -0.02 -33.63
CA LYS A 613 -30.54 0.22 -35.09
C LYS A 613 -29.10 0.57 -35.44
N VAL A 614 -28.18 -0.38 -35.28
CA VAL A 614 -26.76 -0.18 -35.65
C VAL A 614 -26.50 -0.72 -37.05
N VAL A 615 -25.97 0.12 -37.93
CA VAL A 615 -25.31 -0.33 -39.16
C VAL A 615 -23.81 -0.30 -38.87
N VAL A 616 -23.16 -1.47 -38.93
CA VAL A 616 -21.72 -1.60 -38.66
C VAL A 616 -21.02 -1.94 -39.96
N ASP A 617 -20.03 -1.13 -40.34
CA ASP A 617 -19.17 -1.38 -41.51
C ASP A 617 -18.04 -2.38 -41.15
N THR A 618 -17.44 -2.21 -39.97
CA THR A 618 -16.41 -3.12 -39.43
C THR A 618 -16.61 -3.33 -37.92
N LEU A 619 -16.74 -4.59 -37.50
CA LEU A 619 -16.80 -5.00 -36.09
C LEU A 619 -15.64 -5.95 -35.80
N GLU A 620 -14.67 -5.52 -35.01
CA GLU A 620 -13.58 -6.39 -34.56
C GLU A 620 -13.96 -7.04 -33.23
N VAL A 621 -14.65 -8.17 -33.33
CA VAL A 621 -14.75 -9.14 -32.22
C VAL A 621 -13.50 -10.01 -32.34
N ASN A 622 -12.82 -10.33 -31.23
CA ASN A 622 -11.70 -11.28 -31.20
C ASN A 622 -12.09 -12.66 -31.74
N THR A 623 -12.20 -12.79 -33.06
CA THR A 623 -12.86 -13.89 -33.75
C THR A 623 -11.85 -14.98 -34.08
N ALA A 624 -11.89 -16.00 -33.22
CA ALA A 624 -11.85 -17.41 -33.55
C ALA A 624 -10.82 -17.84 -34.61
N VAL A 625 -9.62 -18.16 -34.14
CA VAL A 625 -8.77 -19.16 -34.78
C VAL A 625 -9.55 -20.48 -34.78
N VAL A 626 -9.93 -21.02 -35.93
CA VAL A 626 -10.46 -22.39 -36.02
C VAL A 626 -9.25 -23.34 -35.97
N PRO A 627 -8.99 -24.03 -34.84
CA PRO A 627 -7.88 -24.96 -34.79
C PRO A 627 -8.17 -26.15 -35.71
N LEU A 628 -7.22 -26.48 -36.58
CA LEU A 628 -7.25 -27.72 -37.32
C LEU A 628 -6.83 -28.86 -36.39
N ARG A 629 -7.64 -29.93 -36.33
CA ARG A 629 -7.24 -31.20 -35.71
C ARG A 629 -7.67 -32.37 -36.58
N ALA A 630 -6.71 -33.18 -37.04
CA ALA A 630 -6.95 -34.39 -37.80
C ALA A 630 -6.33 -35.60 -37.08
N ILE A 631 -7.07 -36.70 -36.96
CA ILE A 631 -6.61 -37.91 -36.27
C ILE A 631 -6.91 -39.12 -37.17
N ALA A 632 -5.96 -40.04 -37.30
CA ALA A 632 -6.17 -41.32 -37.97
C ALA A 632 -5.55 -42.47 -37.19
N THR A 633 -6.35 -43.51 -36.95
CA THR A 633 -5.96 -44.72 -36.23
C THR A 633 -5.61 -45.88 -37.15
N ALA A 634 -6.05 -45.84 -38.42
CA ALA A 634 -5.68 -46.83 -39.43
C ALA A 634 -4.16 -46.89 -39.63
N GLU A 635 -3.64 -48.07 -39.87
CA GLU A 635 -2.20 -48.28 -40.05
C GLU A 635 -1.76 -47.89 -41.47
N LEU A 636 -0.60 -47.25 -41.59
CA LEU A 636 0.12 -47.16 -42.86
C LEU A 636 1.32 -48.12 -42.83
N PHE A 637 1.57 -48.77 -43.96
CA PHE A 637 2.71 -49.65 -44.16
C PHE A 637 3.76 -48.92 -44.98
N GLY A 638 5.03 -49.07 -44.61
CA GLY A 638 6.13 -48.54 -45.39
C GLY A 638 6.13 -49.08 -46.83
N GLY A 639 6.56 -48.25 -47.77
CA GLY A 639 6.65 -48.60 -49.19
C GLY A 639 8.08 -48.94 -49.64
N GLY A 640 9.05 -49.03 -48.71
CA GLY A 640 10.49 -49.00 -48.95
C GLY A 640 11.07 -47.61 -48.58
N ALA A 641 12.23 -47.55 -47.94
CA ALA A 641 12.86 -46.28 -47.51
C ALA A 641 13.24 -45.36 -48.69
N SER A 642 13.37 -45.90 -49.91
CA SER A 642 13.51 -45.17 -51.17
C SER A 642 12.19 -44.98 -51.95
N GLY A 643 11.07 -45.40 -51.37
CA GLY A 643 9.74 -45.37 -51.97
C GLY A 643 9.14 -43.97 -52.07
N ALA A 644 8.01 -43.90 -52.79
CA ALA A 644 7.23 -42.68 -52.93
C ALA A 644 6.66 -42.22 -51.59
N TRP A 645 6.62 -40.91 -51.37
CA TRP A 645 6.01 -40.31 -50.19
C TRP A 645 4.53 -40.68 -50.07
N GLN A 646 4.13 -41.14 -48.88
CA GLN A 646 2.74 -41.37 -48.54
C GLN A 646 2.22 -40.23 -47.68
N THR A 647 0.95 -39.85 -47.84
CA THR A 647 0.31 -38.87 -46.95
C THR A 647 0.02 -39.52 -45.60
N ALA A 648 0.71 -39.08 -44.54
CA ALA A 648 0.43 -39.53 -43.18
C ALA A 648 -0.86 -38.89 -42.67
N LEU A 649 -1.00 -37.57 -42.74
CA LEU A 649 -2.24 -36.85 -42.45
C LEU A 649 -2.23 -35.51 -43.18
N SER A 650 -3.41 -35.03 -43.57
CA SER A 650 -3.59 -33.69 -44.12
C SER A 650 -4.84 -33.04 -43.55
N GLY A 651 -4.87 -31.71 -43.59
CA GLY A 651 -6.04 -30.90 -43.33
C GLY A 651 -5.89 -29.51 -43.91
N SER A 652 -6.96 -28.73 -43.89
CA SER A 652 -6.96 -27.37 -44.42
C SER A 652 -7.26 -26.38 -43.30
N ILE A 653 -6.56 -25.25 -43.30
CA ILE A 653 -6.78 -24.14 -42.39
C ILE A 653 -7.00 -22.86 -43.21
N THR A 654 -8.00 -22.07 -42.84
CA THR A 654 -8.37 -20.85 -43.56
C THR A 654 -7.94 -19.63 -42.76
N LEU A 655 -7.16 -18.78 -43.39
CA LEU A 655 -6.74 -17.47 -42.91
C LEU A 655 -7.63 -16.39 -43.56
N THR A 656 -8.35 -15.61 -42.75
CA THR A 656 -9.15 -14.47 -43.24
C THR A 656 -8.30 -13.26 -43.63
N LYS A 657 -7.11 -13.13 -43.03
CA LYS A 657 -6.05 -12.18 -43.38
C LYS A 657 -4.69 -12.88 -43.34
N ALA A 658 -3.63 -12.28 -43.90
CA ALA A 658 -2.29 -12.86 -43.82
C ALA A 658 -1.90 -13.13 -42.36
N GLY A 659 -1.16 -14.20 -42.10
CA GLY A 659 -0.86 -14.63 -40.73
C GLY A 659 0.01 -15.88 -40.65
N TRP A 660 0.48 -16.19 -39.45
CA TRP A 660 1.29 -17.37 -39.18
C TRP A 660 0.41 -18.62 -39.04
N ILE A 661 0.80 -19.71 -39.69
CA ILE A 661 0.26 -21.05 -39.40
C ILE A 661 1.34 -21.82 -38.65
N GLU A 662 1.01 -22.29 -37.44
CA GLU A 662 1.82 -23.23 -36.67
C GLU A 662 1.18 -24.61 -36.74
N ALA A 663 1.97 -25.63 -37.03
CA ALA A 663 1.50 -27.01 -37.11
C ALA A 663 2.39 -27.96 -36.31
N GLY A 664 1.78 -29.01 -35.77
CA GLY A 664 2.48 -30.10 -35.14
C GLY A 664 1.83 -31.45 -35.42
N PHE A 665 2.64 -32.48 -35.48
CA PHE A 665 2.26 -33.84 -35.81
C PHE A 665 2.97 -34.82 -34.89
N VAL A 666 2.24 -35.81 -34.41
CA VAL A 666 2.76 -36.94 -33.64
C VAL A 666 2.16 -38.23 -34.18
N ALA A 667 2.98 -39.26 -34.30
CA ALA A 667 2.55 -40.60 -34.63
C ALA A 667 3.45 -41.65 -33.97
N LYS A 668 2.94 -42.88 -33.86
CA LYS A 668 3.68 -44.03 -33.33
C LYS A 668 4.16 -44.92 -34.47
N GLN A 669 5.44 -45.27 -34.46
CA GLN A 669 6.03 -46.24 -35.39
C GLN A 669 6.20 -47.60 -34.68
N HIS A 670 6.05 -48.68 -35.43
CA HIS A 670 6.32 -50.05 -34.97
C HIS A 670 7.30 -50.72 -35.95
N PHE A 671 8.34 -51.33 -35.40
CA PHE A 671 9.44 -51.97 -36.12
C PHE A 671 9.38 -53.49 -35.90
N SER A 672 9.58 -54.27 -36.98
CA SER A 672 9.40 -55.72 -36.93
C SER A 672 10.67 -56.48 -36.53
N ASP A 673 11.85 -56.06 -37.00
CA ASP A 673 13.22 -56.35 -36.48
C ASP A 673 14.25 -55.64 -37.39
N GLY A 674 15.35 -55.10 -36.86
CA GLY A 674 16.44 -54.46 -37.63
C GLY A 674 16.47 -52.91 -37.72
N ASP A 675 17.57 -52.39 -38.29
CA ASP A 675 17.77 -50.96 -38.60
C ASP A 675 17.10 -50.63 -39.95
N ASP A 676 15.85 -50.17 -39.87
CA ASP A 676 15.03 -49.81 -41.03
C ASP A 676 14.94 -48.28 -41.21
N GLY A 677 15.02 -47.81 -42.45
CA GLY A 677 14.99 -46.39 -42.81
C GLY A 677 13.58 -45.80 -42.80
N TRP A 678 13.42 -44.61 -42.23
CA TRP A 678 12.18 -43.85 -42.24
C TRP A 678 12.42 -42.35 -42.34
N GLU A 679 11.41 -41.63 -42.81
CA GLU A 679 11.45 -40.18 -42.96
C GLU A 679 10.06 -39.55 -42.83
N PHE A 680 10.00 -38.41 -42.14
CA PHE A 680 8.85 -37.51 -42.11
C PHE A 680 9.18 -36.17 -42.74
N ASP A 681 8.20 -35.58 -43.39
CA ASP A 681 8.26 -34.21 -43.88
C ASP A 681 6.91 -33.51 -43.69
N MET A 682 6.93 -32.34 -43.07
CA MET A 682 5.75 -31.52 -42.84
C MET A 682 5.76 -30.32 -43.78
N LEU A 683 4.62 -30.10 -44.43
CA LEU A 683 4.39 -29.02 -45.37
C LEU A 683 3.26 -28.12 -44.89
N ILE A 684 3.47 -26.81 -45.04
CA ILE A 684 2.42 -25.78 -44.91
C ILE A 684 2.32 -25.10 -46.28
N GLY A 685 1.18 -25.28 -46.95
CA GLY A 685 1.07 -25.10 -48.40
C GLY A 685 1.95 -26.13 -49.13
N ASP A 686 2.79 -25.64 -50.03
CA ASP A 686 3.67 -26.48 -50.86
C ASP A 686 5.14 -26.47 -50.40
N THR A 687 5.43 -26.01 -49.18
CA THR A 687 6.81 -25.89 -48.68
C THR A 687 7.02 -26.70 -47.42
N SER A 688 8.13 -27.46 -47.40
CA SER A 688 8.61 -28.17 -46.23
C SER A 688 8.99 -27.17 -45.13
N VAL A 689 8.38 -27.33 -43.96
CA VAL A 689 8.67 -26.55 -42.75
C VAL A 689 9.43 -27.38 -41.72
N TYR A 690 9.45 -28.71 -41.86
CA TYR A 690 10.21 -29.61 -41.00
C TYR A 690 10.45 -30.95 -41.70
N ASN A 691 11.68 -31.45 -41.70
CA ASN A 691 12.06 -32.75 -42.25
C ASN A 691 12.95 -33.51 -41.25
N VAL A 692 12.69 -34.81 -41.07
CA VAL A 692 13.49 -35.68 -40.20
C VAL A 692 13.58 -37.08 -40.77
N THR A 693 14.80 -37.63 -40.75
CA THR A 693 15.11 -39.02 -41.17
C THR A 693 15.64 -39.81 -39.98
N GLY A 694 15.51 -41.13 -40.03
CA GLY A 694 16.12 -42.03 -39.06
C GLY A 694 16.30 -43.45 -39.60
N THR A 695 17.18 -44.20 -38.95
CA THR A 695 17.52 -45.60 -39.30
C THR A 695 17.44 -46.54 -38.10
N LYS A 696 16.89 -46.07 -36.97
CA LYS A 696 16.82 -46.79 -35.69
C LYS A 696 15.41 -46.67 -35.09
N THR A 697 15.14 -47.48 -34.06
CA THR A 697 13.85 -47.58 -33.35
C THR A 697 13.51 -46.29 -32.59
N GLN A 698 12.90 -45.32 -33.28
CA GLN A 698 12.20 -44.21 -32.66
C GLN A 698 10.70 -44.43 -32.78
N ASP A 699 10.13 -44.96 -31.70
CA ASP A 699 8.72 -45.37 -31.63
C ASP A 699 7.75 -44.18 -31.68
N SER A 700 8.22 -42.95 -31.42
CA SER A 700 7.43 -41.72 -31.52
C SER A 700 8.29 -40.57 -32.02
N VAL A 701 7.83 -39.89 -33.07
CA VAL A 701 8.56 -38.77 -33.70
C VAL A 701 7.66 -37.53 -33.68
N PRO A 702 8.00 -36.50 -32.87
CA PRO A 702 7.31 -35.22 -32.93
C PRO A 702 7.85 -34.40 -34.11
N VAL A 703 6.93 -33.83 -34.89
CA VAL A 703 7.22 -32.99 -36.05
C VAL A 703 6.48 -31.68 -35.88
N SER A 704 7.14 -30.53 -35.95
CA SER A 704 6.48 -29.23 -35.80
C SER A 704 7.16 -28.15 -36.64
N GLY A 705 6.38 -27.21 -37.16
CA GLY A 705 6.89 -26.07 -37.92
C GLY A 705 5.88 -24.94 -38.01
N ALA A 706 6.36 -23.76 -38.40
CA ALA A 706 5.54 -22.57 -38.56
C ALA A 706 5.88 -21.85 -39.86
N ARG A 707 4.88 -21.20 -40.48
CA ARG A 707 5.07 -20.41 -41.69
C ARG A 707 4.06 -19.27 -41.82
N LEU A 708 4.55 -18.09 -42.22
CA LEU A 708 3.71 -16.97 -42.63
C LEU A 708 3.05 -17.27 -43.99
N MET A 709 1.73 -17.15 -44.05
CA MET A 709 0.93 -17.44 -45.24
C MET A 709 -0.01 -16.26 -45.56
N PRO A 710 -0.31 -16.00 -46.85
CA PRO A 710 -1.28 -14.98 -47.23
C PRO A 710 -2.70 -15.37 -46.80
N ALA A 711 -3.66 -14.46 -46.89
CA ALA A 711 -5.08 -14.80 -46.71
C ALA A 711 -5.51 -15.90 -47.70
N GLY A 712 -6.35 -16.83 -47.26
CA GLY A 712 -6.78 -17.97 -48.07
C GLY A 712 -6.83 -19.29 -47.30
N THR A 713 -7.23 -20.36 -47.98
CA THR A 713 -7.23 -21.72 -47.43
C THR A 713 -5.95 -22.43 -47.81
N HIS A 714 -5.22 -22.90 -46.81
CA HIS A 714 -3.92 -23.56 -46.98
C HIS A 714 -3.97 -24.99 -46.48
N THR A 715 -3.28 -25.88 -47.17
CA THR A 715 -3.13 -27.28 -46.76
C THR A 715 -1.98 -27.42 -45.77
N VAL A 716 -2.22 -28.11 -44.66
CA VAL A 716 -1.19 -28.60 -43.74
C VAL A 716 -1.12 -30.11 -43.93
N LEU A 717 0.05 -30.61 -44.32
CA LEU A 717 0.28 -31.99 -44.69
C LEU A 717 1.51 -32.52 -43.98
N THR A 718 1.43 -33.71 -43.40
CA THR A 718 2.61 -34.50 -43.05
C THR A 718 2.67 -35.71 -43.96
N ARG A 719 3.80 -35.86 -44.66
CA ARG A 719 4.10 -37.03 -45.48
C ARG A 719 5.16 -37.90 -44.79
N TRP A 720 5.08 -39.19 -45.05
CA TRP A 720 5.92 -40.22 -44.43
C TRP A 720 6.34 -41.23 -45.49
N ARG A 721 7.58 -41.72 -45.39
CA ARG A 721 8.07 -42.88 -46.13
C ARG A 721 8.96 -43.72 -45.22
N ALA A 722 8.91 -45.03 -45.39
CA ALA A 722 9.65 -45.96 -44.56
C ALA A 722 9.80 -47.32 -45.26
N ASP A 723 10.75 -48.13 -44.80
CA ASP A 723 10.87 -49.53 -45.20
C ASP A 723 9.60 -50.35 -44.91
N GLY A 724 9.36 -51.38 -45.73
CA GLY A 724 8.09 -52.13 -45.74
C GLY A 724 7.74 -52.87 -44.46
N SER A 725 8.72 -53.06 -43.58
CA SER A 725 8.61 -53.65 -42.24
C SER A 725 8.08 -52.66 -41.19
N ILE A 726 8.11 -51.35 -41.44
CA ILE A 726 7.68 -50.31 -40.50
C ILE A 726 6.18 -50.02 -40.68
N ARG A 727 5.47 -49.91 -39.55
CA ARG A 727 4.06 -49.52 -39.51
C ARG A 727 3.87 -48.21 -38.76
N LEU A 728 3.06 -47.31 -39.30
CA LEU A 728 2.69 -46.04 -38.68
C LEU A 728 1.26 -46.09 -38.14
N ARG A 729 1.06 -45.71 -36.88
CA ARG A 729 -0.23 -45.75 -36.16
C ARG A 729 -0.44 -44.48 -35.31
N ASN A 730 -1.65 -44.27 -34.83
CA ASN A 730 -2.01 -43.17 -33.90
C ASN A 730 -1.52 -41.79 -34.37
N ARG A 731 -1.84 -41.45 -35.62
CA ARG A 731 -1.42 -40.21 -36.27
C ARG A 731 -2.33 -39.07 -35.79
N ASN A 732 -1.73 -37.97 -35.35
CA ASN A 732 -2.44 -36.78 -34.89
C ASN A 732 -1.75 -35.53 -35.44
N LEU A 733 -2.47 -34.73 -36.21
CA LEU A 733 -2.06 -33.45 -36.77
C LEU A 733 -2.87 -32.34 -36.11
N PHE A 734 -2.21 -31.32 -35.61
CA PHE A 734 -2.82 -30.09 -35.13
C PHE A 734 -2.23 -28.88 -35.85
N ALA A 735 -3.05 -27.88 -36.15
CA ALA A 735 -2.55 -26.58 -36.61
C ALA A 735 -3.39 -25.43 -36.07
N LYS A 736 -2.74 -24.28 -35.86
CA LYS A 736 -3.34 -23.03 -35.42
C LYS A 736 -2.90 -21.91 -36.34
N ALA A 737 -3.79 -20.95 -36.57
CA ALA A 737 -3.54 -19.76 -37.36
C ALA A 737 -3.48 -18.55 -36.43
N TYR A 738 -2.54 -17.65 -36.66
CA TYR A 738 -2.40 -16.38 -35.95
C TYR A 738 -2.48 -15.27 -37.01
N PRO A 739 -3.64 -14.62 -37.15
CA PRO A 739 -3.80 -13.49 -38.06
C PRO A 739 -2.80 -12.38 -37.69
N ASP A 740 -2.12 -11.79 -38.67
CA ASP A 740 -1.17 -10.71 -38.42
C ASP A 740 -1.92 -9.48 -37.87
N THR A 741 -1.45 -8.94 -36.74
CA THR A 741 -1.98 -7.74 -36.10
C THR A 741 -1.14 -6.55 -36.57
N GLN A 742 -1.44 -6.07 -37.78
CA GLN A 742 -1.15 -4.68 -38.11
C GLN A 742 -2.33 -3.81 -37.74
#